data_AF-A0A378BEY1-F1
#
_entry.id   AF-A0A378BEY1-F1
#
_cell.length_a   1.000
_cell.length_b   1.000
_cell.length_c   1.000
_cell.angle_alpha   90.00
_cell.angle_beta   90.00
_cell.angle_gamma   90.00
#
_symmetry.space_group_name_H-M   'P 1'
#
loop_
_entity.id
_entity.type
_entity.pdbx_description
1 polymer ?
#
loop_
_entity_poly.entity_id
_entity_poly.type
_entity_poly.pdbx_seq_one_letter_code
_entity_poly.pdbx_strand_id
1 'polypeptide(L)'
;MAGILTTQSSALTNLENNFSSLAVGGTNLIRNADTLEGWSSRHATETYLGDRVAYTRLAKGASGYTQLDEQTLDVTGRTEFVFSFYAKGAYDGQEMASYFYNPSNTTTTETSQGVKGGAGDGKAVTKLTTAWARYWVKWVIPATSGTKRLIAARLESATSADKEVWLCRPQLETGTVMTDWSPSPDDAASGITANTSAINSLTSRVTNAEGQLTAQSQSITNLQNSLNTTNNNVAQKASAQSVSDLTSRVTSAEGKITSQGQAITKLQGDLSSTTDKVNTKADQTALNALTGRVEKTEAGLTAANSNIVSLTAAVNAGNAAGDDYIPNPSFDPAYDRMGYDVVETTADGVPADCPFRYAVRLAGRDHVPKINNIAVTPGDVYEMSALVACGTGSADFNFYIGRATTATGGIGARASGGNTKTTTAWKRATWRFTVPADTNFLRPFLQVNQSSPFGTVWYAADWHMRNVTAANSAQKTADATAKAVDSLTTTVSQQGDTLSSIGTRTTSLENSLRSTNDTVSKKADTTAVTQLQGTVTQQGNDIAAANSALTKLSSDLATTNANVNKKADASAMNTLQNQVTEQGKTLSAQGDSLTQLSNSLSQTAADIDASGKMPGNLIVNGSFERGAAGFTGWSSTATVADLQVPHSGNKALKMSAGQSNLVGQEISITQGRTYRMGVWAKQDPGTTIKDAGNTKFRVADSTGLLVGSNYGPFSSGWQLVTFDWKATKTTMASFQLTTFLSAGAMYFDDFHVLDVTDEKDIAANAGAISQMNTRVTAAEGAITTQAQQLTKLSGDLAVTNAAVSKKAEQSAVTGLTTRMTSAEGKLDSQSQQLTSLQNSLTTMNTELGKKADTSAVSSLTGRVSQVENTITSQSQSITSLTSTINTIRTQGANPWVDGTFESYSDGQVLGGNGTAVVVASQKFTGNKSLQVSRGANNNGNSDKQLGSWQSVREDAKFRFEFWAMMPADQAPSSGWTTLVGINSLNAAGQNSWQSAVTVSEAALGARDKWVKFTGIASNNGGGRTRAVVWISTRGASGSGTPGYSLYIDDLVITDVTDAKAAQDASDATASAVSGLTARVTDAEGKITAQAQQQTALATKVDNANSRVDNMAKTLSDSQSTQASLNTSLQSQIDAQAAANIKNQTTLDNTIKSVASITSTQQTHATALEALATQQTTLTSSVGISALPFRTPPKPWRM
;
A
#
# COMPACT_ATOMS: atom_id res chain seq x y z
N MET A 1 -15.95 -55.76 -97.11
CA MET A 1 -15.84 -54.68 -96.09
C MET A 1 -17.19 -54.32 -95.47
N ALA A 2 -18.26 -54.11 -96.24
CA ALA A 2 -19.57 -53.73 -95.71
C ALA A 2 -20.16 -54.71 -94.67
N GLY A 3 -20.10 -56.02 -94.87
CA GLY A 3 -20.66 -56.99 -93.92
C GLY A 3 -19.95 -57.08 -92.56
N ILE A 4 -18.64 -56.81 -92.51
CA ILE A 4 -17.87 -56.79 -91.24
C ILE A 4 -18.17 -55.51 -90.46
N LEU A 5 -18.38 -54.38 -91.15
CA LEU A 5 -18.78 -53.12 -90.53
C LEU A 5 -20.18 -53.20 -89.89
N THR A 6 -21.13 -53.90 -90.51
CA THR A 6 -22.49 -54.07 -89.93
C THR A 6 -22.46 -54.94 -88.68
N THR A 7 -21.71 -56.05 -88.69
CA THR A 7 -21.58 -56.92 -87.51
C THR A 7 -20.83 -56.24 -86.37
N GLN A 8 -19.78 -55.46 -86.67
CA GLN A 8 -19.08 -54.65 -85.65
C GLN A 8 -19.96 -53.52 -85.12
N SER A 9 -20.76 -52.86 -85.97
CA SER A 9 -21.72 -51.83 -85.54
C SER A 9 -22.81 -52.40 -84.62
N SER A 10 -23.41 -53.54 -84.97
CA SER A 10 -24.38 -54.22 -84.08
C SER A 10 -23.74 -54.71 -82.78
N ALA A 11 -22.48 -55.16 -82.80
CA ALA A 11 -21.73 -55.52 -81.60
C ALA A 11 -21.41 -54.29 -80.74
N LEU A 12 -21.07 -53.15 -81.36
CA LEU A 12 -20.81 -51.88 -80.67
C LEU A 12 -22.09 -51.30 -80.06
N THR A 13 -23.21 -51.32 -80.78
CA THR A 13 -24.53 -50.90 -80.26
C THR A 13 -25.01 -51.80 -79.13
N ASN A 14 -24.79 -53.12 -79.21
CA ASN A 14 -25.11 -54.02 -78.09
C ASN A 14 -24.17 -53.81 -76.90
N LEU A 15 -22.89 -53.52 -77.15
CA LEU A 15 -21.94 -53.18 -76.09
C LEU A 15 -22.31 -51.85 -75.43
N GLU A 16 -22.75 -50.85 -76.20
CA GLU A 16 -23.18 -49.53 -75.74
C GLU A 16 -24.51 -49.58 -75.01
N ASN A 17 -25.46 -50.42 -75.45
CA ASN A 17 -26.71 -50.70 -74.72
C ASN A 17 -26.45 -51.46 -73.42
N ASN A 18 -25.51 -52.42 -73.43
CA ASN A 18 -25.06 -53.10 -72.21
C ASN A 18 -24.37 -52.12 -71.26
N PHE A 19 -23.49 -51.24 -71.76
CA PHE A 19 -22.82 -50.24 -70.94
C PHE A 19 -23.81 -49.21 -70.36
N SER A 20 -24.79 -48.78 -71.16
CA SER A 20 -25.82 -47.81 -70.77
C SER A 20 -26.85 -48.39 -69.80
N SER A 21 -26.96 -49.72 -69.68
CA SER A 21 -27.82 -50.41 -68.70
C SER A 21 -27.08 -50.88 -67.45
N LEU A 22 -25.77 -50.63 -67.34
CA LEU A 22 -25.00 -50.86 -66.12
C LEU A 22 -25.24 -49.70 -65.14
N ALA A 23 -26.10 -49.94 -64.15
CA ALA A 23 -26.23 -49.10 -62.98
C ALA A 23 -25.46 -49.78 -61.84
N VAL A 24 -24.35 -49.18 -61.43
CA VAL A 24 -23.54 -49.69 -60.31
C VAL A 24 -24.13 -49.13 -59.01
N GLY A 25 -24.64 -50.01 -58.15
CA GLY A 25 -25.15 -49.61 -56.84
C GLY A 25 -24.01 -49.43 -55.86
N GLY A 26 -23.92 -48.26 -55.22
CA GLY A 26 -22.81 -47.95 -54.31
C GLY A 26 -23.13 -47.98 -52.82
N THR A 27 -24.38 -48.28 -52.44
CA THR A 27 -24.86 -48.10 -51.06
C THR A 27 -25.58 -49.34 -50.57
N ASN A 28 -25.02 -49.96 -49.53
CA ASN A 28 -25.68 -51.05 -48.82
C ASN A 28 -26.89 -50.54 -48.03
N LEU A 29 -28.08 -51.07 -48.34
CA LEU A 29 -29.34 -50.74 -47.68
C LEU A 29 -29.59 -51.55 -46.40
N ILE A 30 -28.79 -52.58 -46.16
CA ILE A 30 -28.91 -53.43 -44.97
C ILE A 30 -28.04 -52.84 -43.87
N ARG A 31 -28.66 -52.35 -42.80
CA ARG A 31 -27.97 -51.81 -41.61
C ARG A 31 -27.30 -52.93 -40.82
N ASN A 32 -26.18 -52.62 -40.18
CA ASN A 32 -25.40 -53.54 -39.36
C ASN A 32 -25.03 -54.83 -40.10
N ALA A 33 -24.78 -54.78 -41.41
CA ALA A 33 -24.57 -55.97 -42.22
C ALA A 33 -23.27 -56.75 -41.89
N ASP A 34 -22.31 -56.11 -41.22
CA ASP A 34 -21.06 -56.70 -40.71
C ASP A 34 -21.20 -57.25 -39.29
N THR A 35 -21.89 -56.52 -38.41
CA THR A 35 -22.07 -56.92 -37.00
C THR A 35 -23.27 -57.84 -36.79
N LEU A 36 -24.24 -57.80 -37.71
CA LEU A 36 -25.56 -58.42 -37.63
C LEU A 36 -26.29 -58.08 -36.32
N GLU A 37 -26.03 -56.90 -35.77
CA GLU A 37 -26.67 -56.43 -34.55
C GLU A 37 -28.17 -56.18 -34.80
N GLY A 38 -29.01 -56.90 -34.05
CA GLY A 38 -30.47 -56.95 -34.23
C GLY A 38 -31.00 -58.17 -34.99
N TRP A 39 -30.14 -59.04 -35.53
CA TRP A 39 -30.55 -60.29 -36.18
C TRP A 39 -30.56 -61.45 -35.18
N SER A 40 -31.70 -62.12 -35.02
CA SER A 40 -31.83 -63.29 -34.13
C SER A 40 -31.12 -64.55 -34.69
N SER A 41 -30.94 -64.62 -36.01
CA SER A 41 -30.21 -65.67 -36.74
C SER A 41 -28.69 -65.47 -36.72
N ARG A 42 -28.18 -64.45 -36.02
CA ARG A 42 -26.73 -64.23 -35.86
C ARG A 42 -26.09 -65.43 -35.15
N HIS A 43 -25.12 -66.05 -35.80
CA HIS A 43 -24.34 -67.13 -35.23
C HIS A 43 -23.45 -66.61 -34.10
N ALA A 44 -23.43 -67.30 -32.96
CA ALA A 44 -22.81 -66.79 -31.74
C ALA A 44 -21.31 -66.50 -31.90
N THR A 45 -20.59 -67.33 -32.66
CA THR A 45 -19.12 -67.35 -32.68
C THR A 45 -18.49 -67.39 -34.06
N GLU A 46 -19.24 -67.73 -35.12
CA GLU A 46 -18.64 -67.89 -36.46
C GLU A 46 -18.51 -66.54 -37.14
N THR A 47 -17.36 -66.32 -37.75
CA THR A 47 -17.05 -65.14 -38.55
C THR A 47 -16.50 -65.55 -39.90
N TYR A 48 -16.68 -64.69 -40.90
CA TYR A 48 -16.10 -64.87 -42.21
C TYR A 48 -15.66 -63.52 -42.76
N LEU A 49 -14.41 -63.43 -43.23
CA LEU A 49 -13.75 -62.17 -43.65
C LEU A 49 -13.73 -61.06 -42.57
N GLY A 50 -13.76 -61.46 -41.28
CA GLY A 50 -13.76 -60.56 -40.13
C GLY A 50 -15.15 -60.22 -39.57
N ASP A 51 -16.21 -60.54 -40.32
CA ASP A 51 -17.57 -60.11 -40.01
C ASP A 51 -18.45 -61.26 -39.51
N ARG A 52 -19.58 -60.93 -38.90
CA ARG A 52 -20.49 -61.89 -38.27
C ARG A 52 -21.30 -62.67 -39.31
N VAL A 53 -21.53 -63.95 -39.01
CA VAL A 53 -22.26 -64.88 -39.87
C VAL A 53 -23.69 -65.05 -39.35
N ALA A 54 -24.68 -65.00 -40.26
CA ALA A 54 -26.05 -65.44 -40.03
C ALA A 54 -26.18 -66.94 -40.35
N TYR A 55 -26.98 -67.68 -39.58
CA TYR A 55 -27.12 -69.12 -39.71
C TYR A 55 -28.57 -69.59 -39.52
N THR A 56 -29.00 -70.54 -40.35
CA THR A 56 -30.24 -71.31 -40.11
C THR A 56 -30.14 -72.73 -40.67
N ARG A 57 -30.93 -73.66 -40.11
CA ARG A 57 -30.95 -75.09 -40.43
C ARG A 57 -32.37 -75.62 -40.56
N LEU A 58 -32.61 -76.43 -41.59
CA LEU A 58 -33.80 -77.26 -41.76
C LEU A 58 -33.42 -78.74 -41.76
N ALA A 59 -33.91 -79.49 -40.78
CA ALA A 59 -33.61 -80.91 -40.63
C ALA A 59 -34.27 -81.79 -41.71
N LYS A 60 -33.61 -82.89 -42.06
CA LYS A 60 -34.06 -83.91 -43.01
C LYS A 60 -35.44 -84.45 -42.62
N GLY A 61 -36.33 -84.57 -43.60
CA GLY A 61 -37.72 -85.01 -43.44
C GLY A 61 -38.72 -83.89 -43.14
N ALA A 62 -38.27 -82.65 -42.89
CA ALA A 62 -39.16 -81.52 -42.64
C ALA A 62 -39.85 -81.04 -43.93
N SER A 63 -41.18 -80.89 -43.89
CA SER A 63 -42.05 -80.48 -45.00
C SER A 63 -42.40 -78.97 -45.02
N GLY A 64 -41.73 -78.17 -44.20
CA GLY A 64 -41.92 -76.71 -44.07
C GLY A 64 -40.72 -75.88 -44.52
N TYR A 65 -40.63 -74.65 -44.03
CA TYR A 65 -39.50 -73.75 -44.27
C TYR A 65 -38.93 -73.17 -42.98
N THR A 66 -37.66 -72.77 -43.02
CA THR A 66 -36.99 -71.91 -42.03
C THR A 66 -36.24 -70.81 -42.77
N GLN A 67 -35.99 -69.68 -42.14
CA GLN A 67 -35.37 -68.53 -42.79
C GLN A 67 -34.50 -67.72 -41.84
N LEU A 68 -33.62 -66.91 -42.42
CA LEU A 68 -32.92 -65.83 -41.71
C LEU A 68 -33.87 -64.66 -41.42
N ASP A 69 -33.45 -63.76 -40.54
CA ASP A 69 -34.24 -62.59 -40.17
C ASP A 69 -34.63 -61.76 -41.39
N GLU A 70 -35.89 -61.35 -41.40
CA GLU A 70 -36.43 -60.52 -42.44
C GLU A 70 -36.04 -59.05 -42.23
N GLN A 71 -35.54 -58.41 -43.30
CA GLN A 71 -35.17 -57.01 -43.29
C GLN A 71 -36.24 -56.17 -43.98
N THR A 72 -36.66 -55.08 -43.34
CA THR A 72 -37.55 -54.09 -43.95
C THR A 72 -36.72 -52.94 -44.51
N LEU A 73 -36.80 -52.72 -45.82
CA LEU A 73 -35.89 -51.86 -46.56
C LEU A 73 -36.69 -50.79 -47.33
N ASP A 74 -36.22 -49.55 -47.33
CA ASP A 74 -36.83 -48.47 -48.14
C ASP A 74 -36.39 -48.59 -49.60
N VAL A 75 -37.38 -48.73 -50.49
CA VAL A 75 -37.19 -48.93 -51.93
C VAL A 75 -37.76 -47.78 -52.75
N THR A 76 -38.16 -46.68 -52.10
CA THR A 76 -38.88 -45.57 -52.73
C THR A 76 -38.17 -45.05 -53.98
N GLY A 77 -38.89 -45.09 -55.11
CA GLY A 77 -38.42 -44.56 -56.41
C GLY A 77 -37.33 -45.38 -57.11
N ARG A 78 -36.98 -46.56 -56.60
CA ARG A 78 -35.93 -47.44 -57.15
C ARG A 78 -36.54 -48.68 -57.81
N THR A 79 -35.98 -49.11 -58.93
CA THR A 79 -36.59 -50.18 -59.78
C THR A 79 -35.72 -51.42 -59.94
N GLU A 80 -34.42 -51.33 -59.71
CA GLU A 80 -33.49 -52.44 -59.89
C GLU A 80 -32.60 -52.59 -58.67
N PHE A 81 -32.40 -53.82 -58.22
CA PHE A 81 -31.67 -54.13 -57.01
C PHE A 81 -30.74 -55.33 -57.22
N VAL A 82 -29.57 -55.28 -56.60
CA VAL A 82 -28.66 -56.41 -56.50
C VAL A 82 -28.43 -56.74 -55.03
N PHE A 83 -28.77 -57.96 -54.63
CA PHE A 83 -28.45 -58.52 -53.34
C PHE A 83 -27.24 -59.43 -53.47
N SER A 84 -26.09 -59.04 -52.91
CA SER A 84 -24.90 -59.87 -52.87
C SER A 84 -24.60 -60.34 -51.45
N PHE A 85 -24.02 -61.52 -51.34
CA PHE A 85 -23.68 -62.13 -50.05
C PHE A 85 -22.64 -63.24 -50.25
N TYR A 86 -21.91 -63.56 -49.19
CA TYR A 86 -21.14 -64.80 -49.13
C TYR A 86 -21.99 -65.87 -48.46
N ALA A 87 -22.00 -67.09 -49.00
CA ALA A 87 -22.69 -68.21 -48.35
C ALA A 87 -21.98 -69.56 -48.58
N LYS A 88 -22.28 -70.51 -47.70
CA LYS A 88 -21.99 -71.95 -47.87
C LYS A 88 -23.17 -72.78 -47.40
N GLY A 89 -23.33 -73.95 -48.00
CA GLY A 89 -24.34 -74.96 -47.65
C GLY A 89 -23.75 -76.18 -46.94
N ALA A 90 -24.60 -77.08 -46.44
CA ALA A 90 -24.17 -78.33 -45.82
C ALA A 90 -23.57 -79.34 -46.82
N TYR A 91 -24.01 -79.28 -48.08
CA TYR A 91 -23.54 -80.14 -49.16
C TYR A 91 -23.56 -79.39 -50.50
N ASP A 92 -22.81 -79.90 -51.47
CA ASP A 92 -22.69 -79.29 -52.79
C ASP A 92 -24.00 -79.43 -53.58
N GLY A 93 -24.46 -78.33 -54.17
CA GLY A 93 -25.74 -78.25 -54.87
C GLY A 93 -26.96 -78.03 -53.96
N GLN A 94 -26.77 -77.77 -52.66
CA GLN A 94 -27.88 -77.46 -51.74
C GLN A 94 -28.60 -76.18 -52.17
N GLU A 95 -29.93 -76.23 -52.29
CA GLU A 95 -30.73 -75.04 -52.64
C GLU A 95 -31.08 -74.18 -51.42
N MET A 96 -30.91 -72.86 -51.57
CA MET A 96 -31.53 -71.83 -50.74
C MET A 96 -32.34 -70.87 -51.60
N ALA A 97 -33.39 -70.27 -51.04
CA ALA A 97 -34.19 -69.25 -51.71
C ALA A 97 -34.03 -67.89 -51.02
N SER A 98 -33.73 -66.85 -51.79
CA SER A 98 -33.83 -65.45 -51.34
C SER A 98 -35.15 -64.85 -51.82
N TYR A 99 -35.73 -63.95 -51.04
CA TYR A 99 -37.01 -63.31 -51.36
C TYR A 99 -36.91 -61.80 -51.24
N PHE A 100 -37.53 -61.10 -52.18
CA PHE A 100 -37.70 -59.66 -52.13
C PHE A 100 -39.16 -59.36 -52.42
N TYR A 101 -39.95 -59.17 -51.36
CA TYR A 101 -41.40 -59.37 -51.38
C TYR A 101 -42.14 -58.42 -50.43
N ASN A 102 -43.46 -58.40 -50.53
CA ASN A 102 -44.35 -57.54 -49.76
C ASN A 102 -44.05 -56.01 -49.89
N PRO A 103 -44.57 -55.35 -50.95
CA PRO A 103 -45.48 -55.90 -51.95
C PRO A 103 -44.81 -56.93 -52.87
N SER A 104 -45.55 -57.99 -53.23
CA SER A 104 -45.08 -59.04 -54.14
C SER A 104 -45.25 -58.61 -55.61
N ASN A 105 -44.52 -57.56 -55.98
CA ASN A 105 -44.54 -56.93 -57.29
C ASN A 105 -43.21 -57.09 -58.07
N THR A 106 -42.35 -58.03 -57.68
CA THR A 106 -41.08 -58.26 -58.38
C THR A 106 -41.34 -58.83 -59.77
N THR A 107 -40.85 -58.14 -60.81
CA THR A 107 -41.14 -58.49 -62.21
C THR A 107 -40.14 -59.47 -62.76
N THR A 108 -38.86 -59.34 -62.42
CA THR A 108 -37.82 -60.29 -62.83
C THR A 108 -36.83 -60.55 -61.71
N THR A 109 -36.27 -61.76 -61.74
CA THR A 109 -35.24 -62.24 -60.83
C THR A 109 -34.13 -62.90 -61.66
N GLU A 110 -32.87 -62.69 -61.28
CA GLU A 110 -31.72 -63.39 -61.87
C GLU A 110 -30.68 -63.69 -60.79
N THR A 111 -30.18 -64.93 -60.70
CA THR A 111 -29.12 -65.28 -59.74
C THR A 111 -27.73 -65.25 -60.38
N SER A 112 -26.68 -65.26 -59.56
CA SER A 112 -25.27 -65.33 -60.00
C SER A 112 -24.91 -66.57 -60.80
N GLN A 113 -25.80 -67.56 -60.82
CA GLN A 113 -25.67 -68.79 -61.59
C GLN A 113 -26.46 -68.73 -62.91
N GLY A 114 -27.02 -67.57 -63.26
CA GLY A 114 -27.79 -67.34 -64.49
C GLY A 114 -29.23 -67.84 -64.43
N VAL A 115 -29.74 -68.22 -63.25
CA VAL A 115 -31.12 -68.69 -63.08
C VAL A 115 -32.06 -67.49 -63.10
N LYS A 116 -32.96 -67.45 -64.09
CA LYS A 116 -33.96 -66.37 -64.26
C LYS A 116 -35.35 -66.83 -63.83
N GLY A 117 -36.11 -65.94 -63.20
CA GLY A 117 -37.49 -66.20 -62.77
C GLY A 117 -38.36 -64.93 -62.79
N GLY A 118 -39.68 -65.09 -62.68
CA GLY A 118 -40.66 -64.01 -62.71
C GLY A 118 -41.71 -64.10 -61.60
N ALA A 119 -41.36 -64.69 -60.45
CA ALA A 119 -42.27 -64.81 -59.33
C ALA A 119 -42.49 -63.42 -58.68
N GLY A 120 -43.74 -63.04 -58.44
CA GLY A 120 -44.09 -61.72 -57.89
C GLY A 120 -43.49 -61.46 -56.50
N ASP A 121 -43.31 -62.51 -55.69
CA ASP A 121 -42.61 -62.44 -54.39
C ASP A 121 -41.08 -62.38 -54.52
N GLY A 122 -40.55 -62.31 -55.73
CA GLY A 122 -39.12 -62.23 -55.98
C GLY A 122 -38.34 -63.47 -55.54
N LYS A 123 -38.97 -64.64 -55.46
CA LYS A 123 -38.27 -65.89 -55.14
C LYS A 123 -37.10 -66.13 -56.11
N ALA A 124 -35.90 -66.25 -55.57
CA ALA A 124 -34.69 -66.57 -56.33
C ALA A 124 -33.95 -67.74 -55.67
N VAL A 125 -33.77 -68.84 -56.41
CA VAL A 125 -33.16 -70.08 -55.90
C VAL A 125 -31.69 -70.14 -56.30
N THR A 126 -30.81 -70.30 -55.31
CA THR A 126 -29.36 -70.41 -55.48
C THR A 126 -28.87 -71.75 -54.97
N LYS A 127 -28.01 -72.42 -55.74
CA LYS A 127 -27.37 -73.67 -55.34
C LYS A 127 -26.02 -73.39 -54.69
N LEU A 128 -25.88 -73.76 -53.44
CA LEU A 128 -24.70 -73.50 -52.61
C LEU A 128 -23.65 -74.59 -52.76
N THR A 129 -22.41 -74.19 -52.56
CA THR A 129 -21.26 -75.09 -52.36
C THR A 129 -20.98 -75.26 -50.86
N THR A 130 -20.17 -76.25 -50.47
CA THR A 130 -19.72 -76.43 -49.08
C THR A 130 -18.64 -75.42 -48.67
N ALA A 131 -17.90 -74.87 -49.63
CA ALA A 131 -16.98 -73.75 -49.41
C ALA A 131 -17.75 -72.41 -49.46
N TRP A 132 -17.22 -71.40 -48.76
CA TRP A 132 -17.72 -70.04 -48.88
C TRP A 132 -17.52 -69.53 -50.30
N ALA A 133 -18.61 -69.15 -50.96
CA ALA A 133 -18.59 -68.52 -52.26
C ALA A 133 -19.45 -67.25 -52.25
N ARG A 134 -19.14 -66.31 -53.16
CA ARG A 134 -19.91 -65.09 -53.33
C ARG A 134 -21.07 -65.35 -54.29
N TYR A 135 -22.27 -65.05 -53.85
CA TYR A 135 -23.49 -65.17 -54.64
C TYR A 135 -24.15 -63.79 -54.77
N TRP A 136 -25.01 -63.66 -55.77
CA TRP A 136 -25.86 -62.49 -55.92
C TRP A 136 -27.21 -62.84 -56.53
N VAL A 137 -28.19 -61.99 -56.27
CA VAL A 137 -29.52 -62.02 -56.86
C VAL A 137 -29.88 -60.63 -57.34
N LYS A 138 -30.31 -60.50 -58.59
CA LYS A 138 -30.88 -59.29 -59.16
C LYS A 138 -32.39 -59.36 -59.10
N TRP A 139 -33.01 -58.25 -58.72
CA TRP A 139 -34.45 -58.06 -58.72
C TRP A 139 -34.82 -56.80 -59.47
N VAL A 140 -35.83 -56.90 -60.33
CA VAL A 140 -36.48 -55.74 -60.95
C VAL A 140 -37.89 -55.62 -60.37
N ILE A 141 -38.26 -54.40 -59.99
CA ILE A 141 -39.55 -54.04 -59.42
C ILE A 141 -40.10 -52.79 -60.13
N PRO A 142 -41.42 -52.58 -60.21
CA PRO A 142 -42.00 -51.32 -60.65
C PRO A 142 -41.59 -50.18 -59.71
N ALA A 143 -41.49 -48.96 -60.24
CA ALA A 143 -41.26 -47.77 -59.41
C ALA A 143 -42.38 -47.65 -58.38
N THR A 144 -42.03 -47.83 -57.10
CA THR A 144 -42.98 -47.92 -55.99
C THR A 144 -42.52 -46.98 -54.87
N SER A 145 -43.45 -46.45 -54.06
CA SER A 145 -43.16 -45.72 -52.83
C SER A 145 -43.35 -46.61 -51.60
N GLY A 146 -42.48 -46.50 -50.61
CA GLY A 146 -42.54 -47.27 -49.37
C GLY A 146 -41.48 -48.36 -49.24
N THR A 147 -41.72 -49.32 -48.34
CA THR A 147 -40.76 -50.35 -47.95
C THR A 147 -41.05 -51.71 -48.61
N LYS A 148 -40.01 -52.54 -48.70
CA LYS A 148 -40.08 -53.95 -49.13
C LYS A 148 -39.37 -54.84 -48.11
N ARG A 149 -39.75 -56.12 -48.07
CA ARG A 149 -39.13 -57.11 -47.19
C ARG A 149 -38.12 -57.96 -47.96
N LEU A 150 -36.93 -58.10 -47.38
CA LEU A 150 -35.88 -58.99 -47.86
C LEU A 150 -35.74 -60.15 -46.89
N ILE A 151 -35.84 -61.37 -47.40
CA ILE A 151 -35.33 -62.57 -46.73
C ILE A 151 -34.05 -62.98 -47.45
N ALA A 152 -32.93 -62.87 -46.76
CA ALA A 152 -31.62 -63.19 -47.31
C ALA A 152 -31.50 -64.66 -47.70
N ALA A 153 -31.99 -65.58 -46.84
CA ALA A 153 -32.04 -67.00 -47.14
C ALA A 153 -33.22 -67.68 -46.44
N ARG A 154 -33.95 -68.49 -47.19
CA ARG A 154 -34.96 -69.44 -46.74
C ARG A 154 -34.60 -70.82 -47.26
N LEU A 155 -34.67 -71.81 -46.37
CA LEU A 155 -34.53 -73.22 -46.71
C LEU A 155 -35.93 -73.83 -46.73
N GLU A 156 -36.28 -74.47 -47.85
CA GLU A 156 -37.59 -75.10 -48.06
C GLU A 156 -37.42 -76.60 -48.27
N SER A 157 -38.26 -77.40 -47.62
CA SER A 157 -38.41 -78.85 -47.78
C SER A 157 -37.09 -79.63 -47.88
N ALA A 158 -36.70 -80.30 -46.79
CA ALA A 158 -35.46 -81.05 -46.69
C ALA A 158 -35.71 -82.57 -46.87
N THR A 159 -36.13 -83.00 -48.07
CA THR A 159 -36.63 -84.37 -48.29
C THR A 159 -35.55 -85.48 -48.19
N SER A 160 -34.29 -85.19 -48.51
CA SER A 160 -33.23 -86.21 -48.62
C SER A 160 -32.01 -86.00 -47.69
N ALA A 161 -31.74 -84.77 -47.22
CA ALA A 161 -30.63 -84.39 -46.34
C ALA A 161 -30.95 -83.12 -45.53
N ASP A 162 -30.21 -82.88 -44.43
CA ASP A 162 -30.29 -81.62 -43.67
C ASP A 162 -29.83 -80.47 -44.58
N LYS A 163 -30.58 -79.37 -44.58
CA LYS A 163 -30.17 -78.13 -45.25
C LYS A 163 -29.68 -77.15 -44.21
N GLU A 164 -28.52 -76.55 -44.42
CA GLU A 164 -27.97 -75.49 -43.57
C GLU A 164 -27.45 -74.35 -44.44
N VAL A 165 -27.60 -73.11 -44.00
CA VAL A 165 -26.99 -71.97 -44.67
C VAL A 165 -26.26 -71.11 -43.65
N TRP A 166 -25.00 -70.82 -43.97
CA TRP A 166 -24.23 -69.76 -43.34
C TRP A 166 -24.13 -68.62 -44.34
N LEU A 167 -24.46 -67.42 -43.91
CA LEU A 167 -24.48 -66.22 -44.75
C LEU A 167 -23.71 -65.10 -44.08
N CYS A 168 -22.78 -64.47 -44.80
CA CYS A 168 -21.97 -63.36 -44.31
C CYS A 168 -22.04 -62.19 -45.29
N ARG A 169 -21.87 -60.97 -44.77
CA ARG A 169 -21.83 -59.74 -45.57
C ARG A 169 -23.04 -59.59 -46.52
N PRO A 170 -24.28 -59.70 -46.02
CA PRO A 170 -25.45 -59.39 -46.85
C PRO A 170 -25.38 -57.91 -47.28
N GLN A 171 -25.51 -57.66 -48.57
CA GLN A 171 -25.51 -56.31 -49.13
C GLN A 171 -26.58 -56.20 -50.18
N LEU A 172 -27.55 -55.32 -49.95
CA LEU A 172 -28.55 -54.97 -50.96
C LEU A 172 -28.25 -53.57 -51.49
N GLU A 173 -28.13 -53.44 -52.79
CA GLU A 173 -27.82 -52.18 -53.47
C GLU A 173 -28.80 -51.93 -54.60
N THR A 174 -28.94 -50.67 -55.00
CA THR A 174 -29.74 -50.29 -56.18
C THR A 174 -28.91 -50.37 -57.44
N GLY A 175 -29.39 -51.06 -58.47
CA GLY A 175 -28.71 -51.14 -59.77
C GLY A 175 -28.71 -52.54 -60.35
N THR A 176 -27.87 -52.73 -61.36
CA THR A 176 -27.77 -53.96 -62.16
C THR A 176 -26.43 -54.68 -61.98
N VAL A 177 -25.50 -54.11 -61.21
CA VAL A 177 -24.17 -54.67 -60.92
C VAL A 177 -23.89 -54.62 -59.42
N MET A 178 -23.37 -55.71 -58.86
CA MET A 178 -22.88 -55.75 -57.48
C MET A 178 -21.53 -55.03 -57.35
N THR A 179 -21.31 -54.30 -56.26
CA THR A 179 -20.01 -53.72 -55.92
C THR A 179 -19.29 -54.51 -54.84
N ASP A 180 -18.07 -54.13 -54.47
CA ASP A 180 -17.42 -54.67 -53.28
C ASP A 180 -18.17 -54.29 -52.00
N TRP A 181 -17.98 -55.11 -50.97
CA TRP A 181 -18.76 -54.95 -49.75
C TRP A 181 -18.45 -53.65 -49.00
N SER A 182 -19.51 -52.96 -48.60
CA SER A 182 -19.46 -51.77 -47.75
C SER A 182 -20.58 -51.78 -46.68
N PRO A 183 -20.37 -51.16 -45.50
CA PRO A 183 -21.40 -50.98 -44.49
C PRO A 183 -22.47 -49.98 -44.93
N SER A 184 -23.63 -49.97 -44.26
CA SER A 184 -24.69 -49.01 -44.60
C SER A 184 -24.29 -47.58 -44.21
N PRO A 185 -24.57 -46.54 -45.03
CA PRO A 185 -24.31 -45.15 -44.67
C PRO A 185 -25.03 -44.69 -43.39
N ASP A 186 -26.15 -45.32 -43.04
CA ASP A 186 -26.88 -45.04 -41.80
C ASP A 186 -26.07 -45.45 -40.55
N ASP A 187 -25.24 -46.50 -40.67
CA ASP A 187 -24.35 -46.97 -39.61
C ASP A 187 -23.21 -45.95 -39.39
N ALA A 188 -22.69 -45.37 -40.49
CA ALA A 188 -21.69 -44.30 -40.44
C ALA A 188 -22.26 -42.97 -39.88
N ALA A 189 -23.49 -42.60 -40.24
CA ALA A 189 -24.16 -41.39 -39.74
C ALA A 189 -24.44 -41.45 -38.22
N SER A 190 -24.74 -42.64 -37.71
CA SER A 190 -24.95 -42.88 -36.27
C SER A 190 -23.67 -42.65 -35.46
N GLY A 191 -22.52 -43.13 -35.94
CA GLY A 191 -21.21 -42.87 -35.33
C GLY A 191 -20.80 -41.39 -35.34
N ILE A 192 -21.10 -40.67 -36.42
CA ILE A 192 -20.85 -39.23 -36.53
C ILE A 192 -21.70 -38.42 -35.53
N THR A 193 -22.96 -38.81 -35.33
CA THR A 193 -23.88 -38.16 -34.38
C THR A 193 -23.42 -38.35 -32.93
N ALA A 194 -22.94 -39.55 -32.57
CA ALA A 194 -22.37 -39.84 -31.27
C ALA A 194 -21.11 -38.98 -30.99
N ASN A 195 -20.19 -38.91 -31.97
CA ASN A 195 -19.00 -38.07 -31.86
C ASN A 195 -19.34 -36.58 -31.73
N THR A 196 -20.33 -36.08 -32.49
CA THR A 196 -20.81 -34.69 -32.39
C THR A 196 -21.37 -34.39 -31.01
N SER A 197 -22.11 -35.32 -30.40
CA SER A 197 -22.66 -35.16 -29.05
C SER A 197 -21.57 -35.13 -27.97
N ALA A 198 -20.53 -35.97 -28.12
CA ALA A 198 -19.36 -35.96 -27.24
C ALA A 198 -18.57 -34.65 -27.37
N ILE A 199 -18.39 -34.15 -28.60
CA ILE A 199 -17.74 -32.86 -28.87
C ILE A 199 -18.55 -31.71 -28.23
N ASN A 200 -19.87 -31.68 -28.40
CA ASN A 200 -20.70 -30.64 -27.78
C ASN A 200 -20.62 -30.66 -26.25
N SER A 201 -20.62 -31.85 -25.64
CA SER A 201 -20.44 -32.00 -24.18
C SER A 201 -19.07 -31.51 -23.73
N LEU A 202 -18.02 -31.76 -24.52
CA LEU A 202 -16.68 -31.25 -24.24
C LEU A 202 -16.63 -29.73 -24.38
N THR A 203 -17.20 -29.16 -25.44
CA THR A 203 -17.31 -27.71 -25.65
C THR A 203 -17.99 -27.04 -24.47
N SER A 204 -19.14 -27.55 -24.00
CA SER A 204 -19.82 -26.99 -22.83
C SER A 204 -18.99 -27.07 -21.55
N ARG A 205 -18.26 -28.17 -21.32
CA ARG A 205 -17.35 -28.29 -20.17
C ARG A 205 -16.20 -27.30 -20.25
N VAL A 206 -15.63 -27.11 -21.44
CA VAL A 206 -14.54 -26.14 -21.69
C VAL A 206 -15.05 -24.73 -21.46
N THR A 207 -16.21 -24.35 -22.02
CA THR A 207 -16.81 -23.03 -21.80
C THR A 207 -17.11 -22.76 -20.33
N ASN A 208 -17.61 -23.75 -19.59
CA ASN A 208 -17.82 -23.60 -18.15
C ASN A 208 -16.51 -23.43 -17.38
N ALA A 209 -15.46 -24.18 -17.74
CA ALA A 209 -14.14 -24.02 -17.15
C ALA A 209 -13.53 -22.65 -17.48
N GLU A 210 -13.68 -22.16 -18.70
CA GLU A 210 -13.26 -20.82 -19.12
C GLU A 210 -13.99 -19.73 -18.32
N GLY A 211 -15.30 -19.89 -18.10
CA GLY A 211 -16.09 -18.98 -17.24
C GLY A 211 -15.62 -18.99 -15.78
N GLN A 212 -15.36 -20.17 -15.21
CA GLN A 212 -14.83 -20.31 -13.85
C GLN A 212 -13.41 -19.72 -13.71
N LEU A 213 -12.54 -19.97 -14.69
CA LEU A 213 -11.19 -19.40 -14.74
C LEU A 213 -11.23 -17.87 -14.88
N THR A 214 -12.17 -17.34 -15.65
CA THR A 214 -12.39 -15.90 -15.78
C THR A 214 -12.83 -15.29 -14.44
N ALA A 215 -13.78 -15.92 -13.74
CA ALA A 215 -14.23 -15.48 -12.42
C ALA A 215 -13.12 -15.58 -11.35
N GLN A 216 -12.31 -16.64 -11.38
CA GLN A 216 -11.14 -16.78 -10.53
C GLN A 216 -10.07 -15.72 -10.85
N SER A 217 -9.81 -15.44 -12.13
CA SER A 217 -8.90 -14.39 -12.57
C SER A 217 -9.34 -13.00 -12.08
N GLN A 218 -10.64 -12.70 -12.16
CA GLN A 218 -11.22 -11.47 -11.60
C GLN A 218 -11.08 -11.41 -10.07
N SER A 219 -11.29 -12.52 -9.38
CA SER A 219 -11.11 -12.61 -7.92
C SER A 219 -9.65 -12.41 -7.51
N ILE A 220 -8.70 -12.99 -8.25
CA ILE A 220 -7.25 -12.82 -8.06
C ILE A 220 -6.86 -11.36 -8.32
N THR A 221 -7.39 -10.75 -9.39
CA THR A 221 -7.15 -9.34 -9.71
C THR A 221 -7.68 -8.43 -8.60
N ASN A 222 -8.88 -8.71 -8.07
CA ASN A 222 -9.44 -7.97 -6.95
C ASN A 222 -8.61 -8.14 -5.67
N LEU A 223 -8.15 -9.37 -5.38
CA LEU A 223 -7.23 -9.62 -4.28
C LEU A 223 -5.91 -8.88 -4.45
N GLN A 224 -5.33 -8.85 -5.66
CA GLN A 224 -4.12 -8.06 -5.97
C GLN A 224 -4.36 -6.57 -5.74
N ASN A 225 -5.51 -6.03 -6.13
CA ASN A 225 -5.88 -4.63 -5.89
C ASN A 225 -6.06 -4.32 -4.40
N SER A 226 -6.73 -5.19 -3.64
CA SER A 226 -6.88 -5.06 -2.19
C SER A 226 -5.52 -5.19 -1.47
N LEU A 227 -4.65 -6.07 -1.94
CA LEU A 227 -3.31 -6.24 -1.38
C LEU A 227 -2.42 -5.02 -1.68
N ASN A 228 -2.48 -4.47 -2.90
CA ASN A 228 -1.80 -3.22 -3.24
C ASN A 228 -2.32 -2.04 -2.42
N THR A 229 -3.63 -1.95 -2.21
CA THR A 229 -4.23 -0.93 -1.34
C THR A 229 -3.74 -1.07 0.10
N THR A 230 -3.71 -2.30 0.61
CA THR A 230 -3.19 -2.59 1.97
C THR A 230 -1.70 -2.27 2.07
N ASN A 231 -0.88 -2.66 1.09
CA ASN A 231 0.54 -2.33 1.04
C ASN A 231 0.77 -0.82 0.98
N ASN A 232 -0.01 -0.09 0.19
CA ASN A 232 0.06 1.37 0.13
C ASN A 232 -0.39 2.02 1.44
N ASN A 233 -1.42 1.49 2.10
CA ASN A 233 -1.87 1.97 3.42
C ASN A 233 -0.82 1.70 4.50
N VAL A 234 -0.17 0.53 4.47
CA VAL A 234 0.95 0.19 5.36
C VAL A 234 2.14 1.09 5.07
N ALA A 235 2.48 1.35 3.81
CA ALA A 235 3.56 2.26 3.43
C ALA A 235 3.27 3.73 3.79
N GLN A 236 2.01 4.18 3.72
CA GLN A 236 1.60 5.52 4.16
C GLN A 236 1.58 5.64 5.69
N LYS A 237 1.08 4.63 6.42
CA LYS A 237 1.15 4.59 7.89
C LYS A 237 2.57 4.43 8.42
N ALA A 238 3.42 3.71 7.68
CA ALA A 238 4.86 3.56 7.91
C ALA A 238 5.69 4.61 7.15
N SER A 239 5.08 5.73 6.71
CA SER A 239 5.83 6.79 6.06
C SER A 239 6.95 7.27 6.99
N ALA A 240 8.12 7.56 6.40
CA ALA A 240 9.28 8.06 7.14
C ALA A 240 8.91 9.26 8.02
N GLN A 241 7.89 10.04 7.66
CA GLN A 241 7.34 11.11 8.47
C GLN A 241 6.68 10.62 9.76
N SER A 242 5.79 9.61 9.74
CA SER A 242 5.17 9.09 10.98
C SER A 242 6.20 8.48 11.94
N VAL A 243 7.20 7.78 11.39
CA VAL A 243 8.31 7.21 12.18
C VAL A 243 9.25 8.32 12.66
N SER A 244 9.52 9.34 11.85
CA SER A 244 10.31 10.52 12.22
C SER A 244 9.60 11.40 13.25
N ASP A 245 8.27 11.53 13.18
CA ASP A 245 7.44 12.25 14.14
C ASP A 245 7.41 11.51 15.48
N LEU A 246 7.27 10.18 15.44
CA LEU A 246 7.35 9.35 16.65
C LEU A 246 8.76 9.41 17.23
N THR A 247 9.80 9.34 16.40
CA THR A 247 11.20 9.49 16.81
C THR A 247 11.44 10.87 17.40
N SER A 248 11.00 11.96 16.77
CA SER A 248 11.11 13.33 17.30
C SER A 248 10.33 13.53 18.60
N ARG A 249 9.15 12.91 18.73
CA ARG A 249 8.37 12.94 19.98
C ARG A 249 9.07 12.15 21.09
N VAL A 250 9.66 10.99 20.77
CA VAL A 250 10.46 10.20 21.70
C VAL A 250 11.72 10.95 22.09
N THR A 251 12.52 11.46 21.15
CA THR A 251 13.70 12.31 21.41
C THR A 251 13.34 13.57 22.21
N SER A 252 12.21 14.23 21.92
CA SER A 252 11.74 15.37 22.71
C SER A 252 11.30 14.96 24.12
N ALA A 253 10.64 13.81 24.27
CA ALA A 253 10.26 13.28 25.57
C ALA A 253 11.49 12.86 26.38
N GLU A 254 12.46 12.19 25.75
CA GLU A 254 13.76 11.83 26.33
C GLU A 254 14.55 13.07 26.74
N GLY A 255 14.57 14.13 25.92
CA GLY A 255 15.18 15.42 26.25
C GLY A 255 14.49 16.11 27.43
N LYS A 256 13.14 16.07 27.49
CA LYS A 256 12.36 16.56 28.64
C LYS A 256 12.58 15.73 29.91
N ILE A 257 12.62 14.40 29.80
CA ILE A 257 12.89 13.47 30.91
C ILE A 257 14.33 13.66 31.41
N THR A 258 15.29 13.87 30.52
CA THR A 258 16.68 14.18 30.86
C THR A 258 16.76 15.53 31.58
N SER A 259 16.08 16.56 31.06
CA SER A 259 16.03 17.89 31.69
C SER A 259 15.31 17.84 33.04
N GLN A 260 14.23 17.07 33.17
CA GLN A 260 13.55 16.79 34.43
C GLN A 260 14.45 15.99 35.37
N GLY A 261 15.21 15.02 34.88
CA GLY A 261 16.21 14.26 35.64
C GLY A 261 17.34 15.14 36.15
N GLN A 262 17.83 16.08 35.34
CA GLN A 262 18.78 17.12 35.75
C GLN A 262 18.17 18.08 36.77
N ALA A 263 16.92 18.50 36.57
CA ALA A 263 16.19 19.34 37.53
C ALA A 263 15.92 18.60 38.84
N ILE A 264 15.60 17.31 38.82
CA ILE A 264 15.44 16.45 40.00
C ILE A 264 16.79 16.26 40.69
N THR A 265 17.86 16.00 39.94
CA THR A 265 19.22 15.89 40.50
C THR A 265 19.65 17.22 41.13
N LYS A 266 19.34 18.35 40.47
CA LYS A 266 19.57 19.69 41.00
C LYS A 266 18.70 19.95 42.23
N LEU A 267 17.43 19.55 42.24
CA LEU A 267 16.55 19.64 43.41
C LEU A 267 17.03 18.74 44.54
N GLN A 268 17.56 17.55 44.25
CA GLN A 268 18.19 16.66 45.22
C GLN A 268 19.47 17.29 45.79
N GLY A 269 20.29 17.92 44.95
CA GLY A 269 21.48 18.67 45.38
C GLY A 269 21.14 19.95 46.16
N ASP A 270 20.13 20.70 45.72
CA ASP A 270 19.61 21.90 46.40
C ASP A 270 18.93 21.52 47.72
N LEU A 271 18.22 20.39 47.76
CA LEU A 271 17.60 19.83 48.97
C LEU A 271 18.67 19.30 49.91
N SER A 272 19.69 18.59 49.43
CA SER A 272 20.85 18.19 50.23
C SER A 272 21.56 19.43 50.77
N SER A 273 21.82 20.44 49.95
CA SER A 273 22.42 21.71 50.37
C SER A 273 21.53 22.48 51.33
N THR A 274 20.20 22.39 51.19
CA THR A 274 19.24 23.00 52.11
C THR A 274 19.19 22.22 53.42
N THR A 275 19.19 20.89 53.38
CA THR A 275 19.32 20.01 54.54
C THR A 275 20.64 20.27 55.25
N ASP A 276 21.75 20.42 54.53
CA ASP A 276 23.06 20.76 55.07
C ASP A 276 23.06 22.19 55.62
N LYS A 277 22.46 23.18 54.94
CA LYS A 277 22.31 24.56 55.44
C LYS A 277 21.34 24.66 56.61
N VAL A 278 20.30 23.81 56.68
CA VAL A 278 19.37 23.72 57.80
C VAL A 278 20.05 23.02 58.96
N ASN A 279 20.82 21.97 58.72
CA ASN A 279 21.70 21.34 59.70
C ASN A 279 22.80 22.31 60.15
N THR A 280 23.30 23.19 59.26
CA THR A 280 24.32 24.24 59.56
C THR A 280 23.74 25.52 60.18
N LYS A 281 22.46 25.84 59.94
CA LYS A 281 21.72 26.88 60.68
C LYS A 281 21.17 26.36 62.00
N ALA A 282 20.93 25.04 62.08
CA ALA A 282 20.65 24.30 63.30
C ALA A 282 21.95 23.89 64.02
N ASP A 283 23.13 24.15 63.42
CA ASP A 283 24.40 24.05 64.10
C ASP A 283 24.48 25.17 65.12
N GLN A 284 24.65 24.73 66.37
CA GLN A 284 25.30 25.30 67.54
C GLN A 284 25.41 26.84 67.68
N THR A 285 25.66 27.63 66.64
CA THR A 285 25.82 29.09 66.74
C THR A 285 24.49 29.82 66.90
N ALA A 286 23.42 29.45 66.17
CA ALA A 286 22.12 30.09 66.33
C ALA A 286 21.41 29.60 67.60
N LEU A 287 21.58 28.31 67.94
CA LEU A 287 21.08 27.75 69.19
C LEU A 287 21.92 28.19 70.39
N ASN A 288 23.26 28.30 70.32
CA ASN A 288 24.06 28.93 71.39
C ASN A 288 23.87 30.44 71.45
N ALA A 289 23.54 31.11 70.35
CA ALA A 289 23.17 32.52 70.40
C ALA A 289 21.79 32.69 71.03
N LEU A 290 20.85 31.77 70.79
CA LEU A 290 19.53 31.81 71.42
C LEU A 290 19.59 31.33 72.88
N THR A 291 20.18 30.17 73.16
CA THR A 291 20.50 29.66 74.50
C THR A 291 21.37 30.66 75.25
N GLY A 292 22.41 31.23 74.66
CA GLY A 292 23.23 32.27 75.29
C GLY A 292 22.48 33.59 75.47
N ARG A 293 21.56 33.97 74.56
CA ARG A 293 20.66 35.11 74.79
C ARG A 293 19.64 34.80 75.89
N VAL A 294 19.14 33.57 75.97
CA VAL A 294 18.20 33.09 76.99
C VAL A 294 18.90 33.03 78.33
N GLU A 295 20.06 32.39 78.45
CA GLU A 295 20.92 32.40 79.64
C GLU A 295 21.33 33.81 80.06
N LYS A 296 21.66 34.71 79.11
CA LYS A 296 22.00 36.11 79.43
C LYS A 296 20.77 36.93 79.82
N THR A 297 19.59 36.58 79.29
CA THR A 297 18.30 37.19 79.67
C THR A 297 17.81 36.64 81.00
N GLU A 298 17.99 35.35 81.28
CA GLU A 298 17.69 34.67 82.55
C GLU A 298 18.66 35.11 83.64
N ALA A 299 19.94 35.27 83.33
CA ALA A 299 20.92 35.89 84.23
C ALA A 299 20.62 37.38 84.43
N GLY A 300 20.20 38.10 83.39
CA GLY A 300 19.75 39.48 83.49
C GLY A 300 18.45 39.63 84.30
N LEU A 301 17.50 38.71 84.16
CA LEU A 301 16.26 38.62 84.93
C LEU A 301 16.52 38.16 86.36
N THR A 302 17.45 37.24 86.58
CA THR A 302 17.89 36.81 87.92
C THR A 302 18.64 37.93 88.61
N ALA A 303 19.50 38.66 87.91
CA ALA A 303 20.17 39.85 88.43
C ALA A 303 19.18 41.00 88.67
N ALA A 304 18.21 41.21 87.78
CA ALA A 304 17.13 42.18 87.98
C ALA A 304 16.24 41.75 89.16
N ASN A 305 15.95 40.46 89.32
CA ASN A 305 15.20 39.91 90.44
C ASN A 305 16.00 40.00 91.75
N SER A 306 17.30 39.74 91.75
CA SER A 306 18.20 39.98 92.88
C SER A 306 18.34 41.47 93.20
N ASN A 307 18.34 42.34 92.19
CA ASN A 307 18.32 43.79 92.36
C ASN A 307 16.96 44.26 92.88
N ILE A 308 15.84 43.69 92.44
CA ILE A 308 14.49 43.98 92.95
C ILE A 308 14.39 43.47 94.38
N VAL A 309 14.86 42.26 94.71
CA VAL A 309 14.92 41.74 96.07
C VAL A 309 15.83 42.60 96.95
N SER A 310 16.96 43.07 96.43
CA SER A 310 17.87 43.99 97.13
C SER A 310 17.28 45.39 97.26
N LEU A 311 16.48 45.85 96.29
CA LEU A 311 15.78 47.13 96.30
C LEU A 311 14.57 47.07 97.25
N THR A 312 13.84 45.95 97.30
CA THR A 312 12.80 45.64 98.28
C THR A 312 13.42 45.56 99.67
N ALA A 313 14.59 44.93 99.82
CA ALA A 313 15.35 44.92 101.07
C ALA A 313 15.89 46.31 101.45
N ALA A 314 16.34 47.13 100.49
CA ALA A 314 16.82 48.49 100.72
C ALA A 314 15.70 49.50 100.98
N VAL A 315 14.51 49.31 100.39
CA VAL A 315 13.30 50.08 100.66
C VAL A 315 12.71 49.66 102.01
N ASN A 316 12.72 48.37 102.36
CA ASN A 316 12.33 47.91 103.69
C ASN A 316 13.36 48.33 104.76
N ALA A 317 14.66 48.35 104.46
CA ALA A 317 15.70 48.89 105.34
C ALA A 317 15.68 50.43 105.41
N GLY A 318 15.32 51.13 104.34
CA GLY A 318 15.10 52.57 104.31
C GLY A 318 13.83 53.00 105.07
N ASN A 319 12.78 52.16 105.07
CA ASN A 319 11.61 52.31 105.93
C ASN A 319 11.89 51.89 107.40
N ALA A 320 12.92 51.07 107.65
CA ALA A 320 13.28 50.55 108.97
C ALA A 320 14.52 51.21 109.62
N ALA A 321 15.20 52.14 108.96
CA ALA A 321 16.43 52.79 109.46
C ALA A 321 16.46 54.32 109.23
N GLY A 322 15.30 54.97 109.22
CA GLY A 322 15.19 56.43 109.20
C GLY A 322 15.31 57.05 110.59
N ASP A 323 16.33 56.69 111.38
CA ASP A 323 16.64 57.46 112.59
C ASP A 323 17.16 58.84 112.18
N ASP A 324 16.63 59.88 112.81
CA ASP A 324 17.15 61.22 112.66
C ASP A 324 18.42 61.38 113.49
N TYR A 325 19.49 61.86 112.86
CA TYR A 325 20.75 62.10 113.56
C TYR A 325 20.72 63.40 114.39
N ILE A 326 19.65 64.19 114.29
CA ILE A 326 19.34 65.25 115.25
C ILE A 326 18.47 64.65 116.36
N PRO A 327 18.96 64.55 117.61
CA PRO A 327 18.24 63.86 118.69
C PRO A 327 16.90 64.49 119.10
N ASN A 328 16.74 65.80 118.89
CA ASN A 328 15.51 66.53 119.21
C ASN A 328 15.14 67.48 118.05
N PRO A 329 14.64 66.93 116.93
CA PRO A 329 14.45 67.70 115.70
C PRO A 329 13.28 68.68 115.78
N SER A 330 12.26 68.39 116.58
CA SER A 330 11.14 69.28 116.87
C SER A 330 11.48 70.37 117.89
N PHE A 331 12.67 70.31 118.49
CA PHE A 331 13.10 71.17 119.60
C PHE A 331 12.12 71.17 120.77
N ASP A 332 11.46 70.05 121.05
CA ASP A 332 10.54 69.95 122.19
C ASP A 332 11.36 70.08 123.50
N PRO A 333 11.05 71.05 124.37
CA PRO A 333 11.76 71.26 125.63
C PRO A 333 11.74 70.07 126.60
N ALA A 334 10.86 69.09 126.38
CA ALA A 334 10.81 67.85 127.16
C ALA A 334 12.04 66.95 126.94
N TYR A 335 12.78 67.15 125.84
CA TYR A 335 14.04 66.47 125.55
C TYR A 335 15.23 67.44 125.67
N ASP A 336 16.46 66.91 125.59
CA ASP A 336 17.67 67.76 125.59
C ASP A 336 17.56 68.82 124.49
N ARG A 337 17.74 70.08 124.87
CA ARG A 337 17.69 71.24 123.97
C ARG A 337 18.94 71.37 123.10
N MET A 338 19.89 70.44 123.22
CA MET A 338 21.12 70.40 122.44
C MET A 338 21.96 71.68 122.60
N GLY A 339 21.85 72.36 123.73
CA GLY A 339 22.52 73.64 124.00
C GLY A 339 21.96 74.86 123.23
N TYR A 340 20.81 74.72 122.58
CA TYR A 340 20.14 75.80 121.87
C TYR A 340 19.18 76.62 122.77
N ASP A 341 18.97 77.87 122.37
CA ASP A 341 17.93 78.75 122.92
C ASP A 341 16.58 78.44 122.24
N VAL A 342 15.84 77.50 122.82
CA VAL A 342 14.53 77.05 122.32
C VAL A 342 13.43 77.94 122.87
N VAL A 343 12.61 78.47 121.96
CA VAL A 343 11.45 79.33 122.26
C VAL A 343 10.16 78.68 121.74
N GLU A 344 9.01 79.01 122.36
CA GLU A 344 7.71 78.73 121.74
C GLU A 344 7.54 79.61 120.50
N THR A 345 6.95 79.05 119.44
CA THR A 345 6.78 79.77 118.18
C THR A 345 5.73 80.88 118.24
N THR A 346 5.04 81.00 119.38
CA THR A 346 4.13 82.09 119.76
C THR A 346 4.82 83.22 120.52
N ALA A 347 6.11 83.10 120.85
CA ALA A 347 6.84 84.13 121.59
C ALA A 347 7.08 85.41 120.76
N ASP A 348 7.11 86.56 121.44
CA ASP A 348 7.33 87.88 120.81
C ASP A 348 8.65 87.91 120.01
N GLY A 349 8.55 88.29 118.74
CA GLY A 349 9.68 88.39 117.81
C GLY A 349 9.97 87.12 116.98
N VAL A 350 9.21 86.04 117.17
CA VAL A 350 9.21 84.87 116.26
C VAL A 350 8.22 85.13 115.12
N PRO A 351 8.55 84.82 113.84
CA PRO A 351 7.58 84.94 112.75
C PRO A 351 6.37 84.02 112.92
N ALA A 352 5.17 84.54 112.63
CA ALA A 352 3.90 83.82 112.75
C ALA A 352 3.80 82.61 111.80
N ASP A 353 2.81 81.74 112.05
CA ASP A 353 2.45 80.58 111.21
C ASP A 353 3.49 79.44 111.15
N CYS A 354 4.28 79.25 112.20
CA CYS A 354 5.08 78.03 112.31
C CYS A 354 4.15 76.81 112.53
N PRO A 355 4.23 75.75 111.73
CA PRO A 355 3.48 74.52 111.96
C PRO A 355 3.99 73.72 113.17
N PHE A 356 5.16 74.09 113.73
CA PHE A 356 5.74 73.43 114.90
C PHE A 356 5.64 74.34 116.13
N ARG A 357 5.42 73.73 117.30
CA ARG A 357 5.22 74.45 118.56
C ARG A 357 6.49 75.15 119.07
N TYR A 358 7.65 74.59 118.78
CA TYR A 358 8.93 75.06 119.29
C TYR A 358 9.91 75.31 118.15
N ALA A 359 10.77 76.31 118.33
CA ALA A 359 11.84 76.64 117.40
C ALA A 359 13.08 77.10 118.18
N VAL A 360 14.26 76.90 117.60
CA VAL A 360 15.49 77.51 118.11
C VAL A 360 15.62 78.93 117.59
N ARG A 361 15.97 79.86 118.48
CA ARG A 361 16.38 81.23 118.15
C ARG A 361 17.89 81.27 117.84
N LEU A 362 18.23 81.82 116.68
CA LEU A 362 19.58 81.86 116.13
C LEU A 362 20.01 83.33 115.94
N ALA A 363 20.69 83.91 116.94
CA ALA A 363 21.07 85.32 116.96
C ALA A 363 22.58 85.59 116.76
N GLY A 364 23.42 84.57 116.84
CA GLY A 364 24.85 84.63 116.51
C GLY A 364 25.16 84.22 115.07
N ARG A 365 26.45 84.09 114.70
CA ARG A 365 26.83 83.51 113.41
C ARG A 365 26.64 82.00 113.40
N ASP A 366 27.40 81.29 114.21
CA ASP A 366 27.43 79.82 114.24
C ASP A 366 26.73 79.29 115.50
N HIS A 367 25.76 78.41 115.31
CA HIS A 367 25.02 77.78 116.41
C HIS A 367 25.25 76.28 116.37
N VAL A 368 26.30 75.86 117.06
CA VAL A 368 26.73 74.47 117.11
C VAL A 368 25.96 73.73 118.21
N PRO A 369 25.26 72.64 117.89
CA PRO A 369 24.55 71.86 118.90
C PRO A 369 25.55 71.18 119.84
N LYS A 370 25.20 71.10 121.12
CA LYS A 370 25.88 70.30 122.14
C LYS A 370 25.47 68.82 122.06
N ILE A 371 25.67 68.24 120.89
CA ILE A 371 25.53 66.80 120.65
C ILE A 371 26.91 66.21 120.35
N ASN A 372 27.04 64.89 120.45
CA ASN A 372 28.24 64.20 119.98
C ASN A 372 28.43 64.40 118.47
N ASN A 373 29.68 64.34 118.00
CA ASN A 373 29.96 64.28 116.57
C ASN A 373 29.37 62.99 116.01
N ILE A 374 28.64 63.12 114.92
CA ILE A 374 28.03 62.02 114.19
C ILE A 374 29.13 61.32 113.39
N ALA A 375 29.29 60.02 113.61
CA ALA A 375 30.14 59.18 112.77
C ALA A 375 29.56 59.12 111.36
N VAL A 376 30.38 59.38 110.36
CA VAL A 376 29.96 59.40 108.95
C VAL A 376 31.00 58.70 108.10
N THR A 377 30.55 58.06 107.02
CA THR A 377 31.44 57.42 106.06
C THR A 377 31.72 58.39 104.92
N PRO A 378 33.00 58.66 104.58
CA PRO A 378 33.32 59.43 103.38
C PRO A 378 32.67 58.82 102.13
N GLY A 379 32.02 59.66 101.32
CA GLY A 379 31.28 59.23 100.13
C GLY A 379 29.78 58.95 100.35
N ASP A 380 29.33 58.79 101.60
CA ASP A 380 27.89 58.73 101.90
C ASP A 380 27.22 60.07 101.57
N VAL A 381 25.92 60.05 101.26
CA VAL A 381 25.10 61.23 101.01
C VAL A 381 24.15 61.45 102.17
N TYR A 382 24.19 62.63 102.76
CA TYR A 382 23.28 63.06 103.82
C TYR A 382 22.38 64.19 103.33
N GLU A 383 21.16 64.24 103.88
CA GLU A 383 20.23 65.35 103.73
C GLU A 383 20.05 66.04 105.07
N MET A 384 20.25 67.35 105.10
CA MET A 384 19.86 68.22 106.20
C MET A 384 18.65 69.04 105.77
N SER A 385 17.62 69.10 106.61
CA SER A 385 16.48 69.97 106.36
C SER A 385 15.99 70.61 107.64
N ALA A 386 15.53 71.85 107.58
CA ALA A 386 14.91 72.55 108.68
C ALA A 386 13.90 73.54 108.12
N LEU A 387 12.82 73.77 108.85
CA LEU A 387 11.91 74.85 108.58
C LEU A 387 12.46 76.13 109.22
N VAL A 388 12.71 77.16 108.43
CA VAL A 388 13.40 78.37 108.88
C VAL A 388 12.64 79.64 108.51
N ALA A 389 12.70 80.64 109.38
CA ALA A 389 12.16 81.99 109.14
C ALA A 389 13.05 83.05 109.82
N CYS A 390 13.23 84.20 109.18
CA CYS A 390 14.00 85.32 109.68
C CYS A 390 13.08 86.26 110.45
N GLY A 391 13.36 86.49 111.74
CA GLY A 391 12.60 87.43 112.56
C GLY A 391 13.03 88.88 112.39
N THR A 392 14.33 89.12 112.21
CA THR A 392 14.88 90.46 111.99
C THR A 392 16.26 90.39 111.33
N GLY A 393 16.67 91.46 110.64
CA GLY A 393 17.94 91.56 109.90
C GLY A 393 17.89 91.02 108.46
N SER A 394 19.06 90.93 107.82
CA SER A 394 19.20 90.67 106.37
C SER A 394 20.22 89.58 106.00
N ALA A 395 20.88 88.95 106.98
CA ALA A 395 21.83 87.87 106.70
C ALA A 395 21.13 86.55 106.36
N ASP A 396 21.68 85.79 105.42
CA ASP A 396 21.10 84.51 105.00
C ASP A 396 21.25 83.41 106.06
N PHE A 397 20.33 82.46 106.06
CA PHE A 397 20.46 81.19 106.78
C PHE A 397 21.23 80.17 105.94
N ASN A 398 22.11 79.41 106.57
CA ASN A 398 22.81 78.28 105.99
C ASN A 398 22.79 77.07 106.93
N PHE A 399 22.72 75.87 106.34
CA PHE A 399 23.24 74.69 107.02
C PHE A 399 24.75 74.66 106.89
N TYR A 400 25.40 74.24 107.96
CA TYR A 400 26.84 74.05 107.99
C TYR A 400 27.17 72.68 108.55
N ILE A 401 28.27 72.11 108.09
CA ILE A 401 28.88 70.94 108.68
C ILE A 401 30.28 71.31 109.19
N GLY A 402 30.56 70.93 110.43
CA GLY A 402 31.89 70.95 111.01
C GLY A 402 32.53 69.57 110.93
N ARG A 403 33.84 69.51 110.71
CA ARG A 403 34.65 68.30 110.76
C ARG A 403 35.21 68.10 112.16
N ALA A 404 35.20 66.87 112.65
CA ALA A 404 35.92 66.44 113.84
C ALA A 404 36.78 65.20 113.56
N THR A 405 37.68 64.88 114.49
CA THR A 405 38.52 63.67 114.43
C THR A 405 38.05 62.56 115.38
N THR A 406 37.24 62.89 116.39
CA THR A 406 36.68 61.94 117.38
C THR A 406 35.22 62.24 117.67
N ALA A 407 34.49 61.31 118.32
CA ALA A 407 33.07 61.45 118.63
C ALA A 407 32.74 62.62 119.59
N THR A 408 33.67 63.07 120.42
CA THR A 408 33.43 64.12 121.43
C THR A 408 34.32 65.36 121.28
N GLY A 409 35.30 65.33 120.36
CA GLY A 409 36.22 66.45 120.11
C GLY A 409 35.56 67.69 119.51
N GLY A 410 36.29 68.82 119.55
CA GLY A 410 35.87 70.07 118.91
C GLY A 410 35.76 69.95 117.38
N ILE A 411 35.05 70.90 116.76
CA ILE A 411 34.79 70.90 115.32
C ILE A 411 35.52 72.05 114.62
N GLY A 412 35.98 71.82 113.39
CA GLY A 412 36.44 72.87 112.46
C GLY A 412 35.43 73.05 111.33
N ALA A 413 35.19 74.29 110.88
CA ALA A 413 34.26 74.57 109.79
C ALA A 413 34.67 73.81 108.51
N ARG A 414 33.71 73.14 107.85
CA ARG A 414 34.02 72.33 106.66
C ARG A 414 33.29 72.75 105.40
N ALA A 415 31.97 72.73 105.42
CA ALA A 415 31.18 73.07 104.24
C ALA A 415 29.81 73.57 104.66
N SER A 416 29.16 74.30 103.75
CA SER A 416 27.82 74.82 103.95
C SER A 416 26.98 74.70 102.71
N GLY A 417 25.66 74.67 102.91
CA GLY A 417 24.68 74.70 101.83
C GLY A 417 23.28 74.92 102.35
N GLY A 418 22.30 74.75 101.46
CA GLY A 418 20.89 75.07 101.77
C GLY A 418 20.65 76.55 102.04
N ASN A 419 21.49 77.43 101.45
CA ASN A 419 21.39 78.88 101.60
C ASN A 419 19.95 79.34 101.37
N THR A 420 19.37 79.96 102.39
CA THR A 420 18.02 80.47 102.38
C THR A 420 18.06 81.96 102.66
N LYS A 421 17.66 82.74 101.65
CA LYS A 421 17.55 84.20 101.74
C LYS A 421 16.51 84.59 102.80
N THR A 422 16.71 85.74 103.45
CA THR A 422 15.82 86.26 104.50
C THR A 422 14.36 86.25 104.06
N THR A 423 13.53 85.58 104.86
CA THR A 423 12.09 85.51 104.66
C THR A 423 11.40 85.46 106.02
N THR A 424 10.35 86.24 106.20
CA THR A 424 9.51 86.17 107.41
C THR A 424 8.52 85.01 107.37
N ALA A 425 8.36 84.34 106.22
CA ALA A 425 7.55 83.13 106.11
C ALA A 425 8.38 81.87 106.40
N TRP A 426 7.81 80.91 107.12
CA TRP A 426 8.47 79.63 107.38
C TRP A 426 8.70 78.84 106.10
N LYS A 427 9.97 78.65 105.73
CA LYS A 427 10.38 77.93 104.52
C LYS A 427 11.27 76.75 104.88
N ARG A 428 11.03 75.59 104.26
CA ARG A 428 11.91 74.43 104.44
C ARG A 428 13.19 74.64 103.65
N ALA A 429 14.28 74.92 104.35
CA ALA A 429 15.61 74.82 103.82
C ALA A 429 15.98 73.33 103.74
N THR A 430 16.52 72.88 102.61
CA THR A 430 17.01 71.50 102.45
C THR A 430 18.35 71.52 101.74
N TRP A 431 19.28 70.69 102.20
CA TRP A 431 20.58 70.53 101.59
C TRP A 431 21.00 69.06 101.60
N ARG A 432 21.26 68.53 100.40
CA ARG A 432 21.92 67.23 100.25
C ARG A 432 23.40 67.44 99.98
N PHE A 433 24.24 66.72 100.69
CA PHE A 433 25.68 66.76 100.48
C PHE A 433 26.28 65.36 100.57
N THR A 434 27.34 65.15 99.81
CA THR A 434 28.20 63.98 99.93
C THR A 434 29.25 64.27 100.99
N VAL A 435 29.42 63.35 101.95
CA VAL A 435 30.44 63.42 102.99
C VAL A 435 31.81 63.48 102.30
N PRO A 436 32.62 64.54 102.52
CA PRO A 436 33.92 64.66 101.89
C PRO A 436 34.89 63.53 102.28
N ALA A 437 35.82 63.20 101.37
CA ALA A 437 36.73 62.04 101.46
C ALA A 437 37.54 61.90 102.78
N ASP A 438 37.82 63.01 103.45
CA ASP A 438 38.64 63.12 104.68
C ASP A 438 37.81 63.36 105.96
N THR A 439 36.48 63.17 105.92
CA THR A 439 35.58 63.41 107.05
C THR A 439 34.98 62.12 107.57
N ASN A 440 35.42 61.67 108.76
CA ASN A 440 34.90 60.46 109.43
C ASN A 440 33.95 60.78 110.60
N PHE A 441 34.02 62.00 111.13
CA PHE A 441 33.09 62.53 112.12
C PHE A 441 32.70 63.94 111.70
N LEU A 442 31.40 64.23 111.72
CA LEU A 442 30.89 65.57 111.49
C LEU A 442 29.99 66.03 112.63
N ARG A 443 29.79 67.35 112.73
CA ARG A 443 28.69 67.90 113.53
C ARG A 443 27.93 68.91 112.67
N PRO A 444 26.62 68.71 112.48
CA PRO A 444 25.81 69.67 111.77
C PRO A 444 25.56 70.87 112.68
N PHE A 445 25.50 72.06 112.12
CA PHE A 445 25.13 73.24 112.86
C PHE A 445 24.39 74.25 111.99
N LEU A 446 23.63 75.12 112.65
CA LEU A 446 22.84 76.13 111.98
C LEU A 446 23.61 77.44 111.98
N GLN A 447 23.73 78.08 110.82
CA GLN A 447 24.49 79.31 110.67
C GLN A 447 23.58 80.43 110.15
N VAL A 448 23.67 81.59 110.80
CA VAL A 448 23.25 82.86 110.21
C VAL A 448 24.51 83.52 109.66
N ASN A 449 24.53 83.83 108.37
CA ASN A 449 25.73 84.30 107.68
C ASN A 449 26.02 85.79 107.98
N GLN A 450 26.29 86.11 109.24
CA GLN A 450 26.53 87.45 109.77
C GLN A 450 27.89 87.55 110.50
N SER A 451 28.35 88.78 110.75
CA SER A 451 29.58 89.08 111.50
C SER A 451 29.29 89.97 112.70
N SER A 452 30.16 89.98 113.72
CA SER A 452 29.98 90.80 114.93
C SER A 452 30.14 92.30 114.61
N PRO A 453 29.29 93.20 115.15
CA PRO A 453 28.17 92.94 116.06
C PRO A 453 26.98 92.27 115.34
N PHE A 454 26.47 91.17 115.91
CA PHE A 454 25.39 90.39 115.31
C PHE A 454 24.03 91.10 115.43
N GLY A 455 23.26 91.13 114.34
CA GLY A 455 22.00 91.88 114.25
C GLY A 455 20.89 91.19 113.47
N THR A 456 21.16 90.03 112.86
CA THR A 456 20.15 89.19 112.21
C THR A 456 19.76 88.05 113.15
N VAL A 457 18.46 87.77 113.27
CA VAL A 457 17.94 86.65 114.06
C VAL A 457 17.08 85.77 113.18
N TRP A 458 17.47 84.50 113.10
CA TRP A 458 16.70 83.44 112.47
C TRP A 458 16.05 82.54 113.51
N TYR A 459 14.98 81.88 113.10
CA TYR A 459 14.35 80.81 113.83
C TYR A 459 14.36 79.54 112.98
N ALA A 460 14.62 78.40 113.60
CA ALA A 460 14.58 77.11 112.94
C ALA A 460 13.74 76.11 113.75
N ALA A 461 12.89 75.36 113.07
CA ALA A 461 12.09 74.28 113.62
C ALA A 461 12.23 73.03 112.73
N ASP A 462 11.87 71.87 113.26
CA ASP A 462 11.82 70.61 112.51
C ASP A 462 13.14 70.30 111.76
N TRP A 463 14.23 70.36 112.52
CA TRP A 463 15.58 70.21 111.99
C TRP A 463 15.98 68.74 111.97
N HIS A 464 16.10 68.19 110.77
CA HIS A 464 16.49 66.83 110.53
C HIS A 464 17.86 66.75 109.85
N MET A 465 18.61 65.68 110.15
CA MET A 465 19.75 65.23 109.38
C MET A 465 19.68 63.72 109.19
N ARG A 466 19.62 63.25 107.94
CA ARG A 466 19.41 61.84 107.61
C ARG A 466 20.44 61.36 106.59
N ASN A 467 20.91 60.12 106.74
CA ASN A 467 21.72 59.47 105.71
C ASN A 467 20.79 58.99 104.58
N VAL A 468 20.93 59.55 103.38
CA VAL A 468 20.11 59.26 102.20
C VAL A 468 20.91 58.56 101.08
N THR A 469 22.07 57.97 101.40
CA THR A 469 22.99 57.34 100.44
C THR A 469 22.31 56.28 99.58
N ALA A 470 21.55 55.38 100.21
CA ALA A 470 20.85 54.30 99.53
C ALA A 470 19.76 54.84 98.59
N ALA A 471 18.93 55.78 99.08
CA ALA A 471 17.89 56.41 98.27
C ALA A 471 18.46 57.19 97.08
N ASN A 472 19.57 57.93 97.27
CA ASN A 472 20.25 58.66 96.22
C ASN A 472 20.89 57.74 95.16
N SER A 473 21.38 56.56 95.57
CA SER A 473 21.95 55.56 94.64
C SER A 473 20.85 54.83 93.84
N ALA A 474 19.71 54.55 94.47
CA ALA A 474 18.54 53.99 93.81
C ALA A 474 17.97 54.95 92.75
N GLN A 475 17.85 56.25 93.06
CA GLN A 475 17.41 57.27 92.11
C GLN A 475 18.33 57.35 90.88
N LYS A 476 19.66 57.35 91.08
CA LYS A 476 20.63 57.33 89.96
C LYS A 476 20.49 56.09 89.07
N THR A 477 20.18 54.94 89.65
CA THR A 477 19.98 53.68 88.91
C THR A 477 18.66 53.71 88.12
N ALA A 478 17.60 54.28 88.70
CA ALA A 478 16.33 54.50 88.02
C ALA A 478 16.50 55.46 86.83
N ASP A 479 17.21 56.57 87.00
CA ASP A 479 17.49 57.53 85.92
C ASP A 479 18.36 56.90 84.80
N ALA A 480 19.32 56.04 85.15
CA ALA A 480 20.11 55.29 84.17
C ALA A 480 19.27 54.25 83.41
N THR A 481 18.33 53.60 84.10
CA THR A 481 17.40 52.64 83.47
C THR A 481 16.42 53.35 82.55
N ALA A 482 15.90 54.52 82.94
CA ALA A 482 15.06 55.35 82.08
C ALA A 482 15.80 55.78 80.80
N LYS A 483 17.08 56.20 80.91
CA LYS A 483 17.93 56.50 79.74
C LYS A 483 18.21 55.28 78.85
N ALA A 484 18.35 54.09 79.44
CA ALA A 484 18.50 52.85 78.68
C ALA A 484 17.21 52.48 77.93
N VAL A 485 16.04 52.70 78.56
CA VAL A 485 14.73 52.52 77.93
C VAL A 485 14.49 53.54 76.81
N ASP A 486 14.90 54.79 76.97
CA ASP A 486 14.86 55.81 75.91
C ASP A 486 15.77 55.45 74.72
N SER A 487 16.98 54.92 74.99
CA SER A 487 17.87 54.41 73.93
C SER A 487 17.29 53.22 73.19
N LEU A 488 16.63 52.31 73.92
CA LEU A 488 15.96 51.15 73.32
C LEU A 488 14.77 51.60 72.47
N THR A 489 13.98 52.56 72.95
CA THR A 489 12.87 53.18 72.22
C THR A 489 13.38 53.84 70.94
N THR A 490 14.48 54.60 71.00
CA THR A 490 15.12 55.22 69.83
C THR A 490 15.58 54.17 68.82
N THR A 491 16.19 53.08 69.29
CA THR A 491 16.65 51.98 68.43
C THR A 491 15.48 51.26 67.76
N VAL A 492 14.40 51.02 68.50
CA VAL A 492 13.16 50.40 67.99
C VAL A 492 12.48 51.32 66.98
N SER A 493 12.43 52.63 67.21
CA SER A 493 11.94 53.60 66.23
C SER A 493 12.81 53.63 64.97
N GLN A 494 14.14 53.64 65.08
CA GLN A 494 15.04 53.57 63.92
C GLN A 494 14.89 52.25 63.15
N GLN A 495 14.66 51.13 63.84
CA GLN A 495 14.32 49.87 63.19
C GLN A 495 12.94 49.93 62.53
N GLY A 496 11.96 50.60 63.14
CA GLY A 496 10.65 50.88 62.55
C GLY A 496 10.75 51.70 61.28
N ASP A 497 11.56 52.76 61.29
CA ASP A 497 11.84 53.60 60.10
C ASP A 497 12.62 52.82 59.04
N THR A 498 13.57 51.97 59.44
CA THR A 498 14.31 51.10 58.54
C THR A 498 13.40 50.06 57.90
N LEU A 499 12.50 49.43 58.67
CA LEU A 499 11.51 48.48 58.17
C LEU A 499 10.47 49.16 57.30
N SER A 500 10.05 50.38 57.64
CA SER A 500 9.18 51.21 56.82
C SER A 500 9.87 51.61 55.51
N SER A 501 11.15 51.96 55.55
CA SER A 501 11.99 52.23 54.37
C SER A 501 12.18 50.98 53.51
N ILE A 502 12.42 49.81 54.13
CA ILE A 502 12.46 48.51 53.43
C ILE A 502 11.10 48.20 52.83
N GLY A 503 9.99 48.47 53.53
CA GLY A 503 8.62 48.33 53.02
C GLY A 503 8.37 49.25 51.84
N THR A 504 8.76 50.52 51.92
CA THR A 504 8.65 51.50 50.85
C THR A 504 9.52 51.11 49.64
N ARG A 505 10.73 50.59 49.89
CA ARG A 505 11.61 50.02 48.85
C ARG A 505 11.05 48.74 48.28
N THR A 506 10.37 47.91 49.06
CA THR A 506 9.72 46.68 48.60
C THR A 506 8.52 47.03 47.74
N THR A 507 7.66 47.95 48.16
CA THR A 507 6.56 48.50 47.36
C THR A 507 7.08 49.23 46.12
N SER A 508 8.20 49.94 46.21
CA SER A 508 8.84 50.59 45.06
C SER A 508 9.45 49.56 44.11
N LEU A 509 10.07 48.49 44.62
CA LEU A 509 10.53 47.35 43.83
C LEU A 509 9.35 46.59 43.21
N GLU A 510 8.25 46.39 43.91
CA GLU A 510 7.02 45.79 43.40
C GLU A 510 6.41 46.67 42.31
N ASN A 511 6.41 48.00 42.49
CA ASN A 511 5.95 48.95 41.48
C ASN A 511 6.93 49.04 40.29
N SER A 512 8.25 48.94 40.52
CA SER A 512 9.27 48.90 39.48
C SER A 512 9.28 47.56 38.76
N LEU A 513 8.99 46.45 39.43
CA LEU A 513 8.79 45.12 38.85
C LEU A 513 7.48 45.09 38.09
N ARG A 514 6.40 45.68 38.60
CA ARG A 514 5.13 45.83 37.89
C ARG A 514 5.29 46.75 36.68
N SER A 515 6.05 47.84 36.81
CA SER A 515 6.41 48.73 35.69
C SER A 515 7.36 48.06 34.70
N THR A 516 8.30 47.22 35.16
CA THR A 516 9.16 46.40 34.30
C THR A 516 8.35 45.30 33.63
N ASN A 517 7.40 44.70 34.31
CA ASN A 517 6.48 43.70 33.78
C ASN A 517 5.49 44.33 32.80
N ASP A 518 5.01 45.54 33.06
CA ASP A 518 4.20 46.36 32.17
C ASP A 518 5.04 46.89 31.00
N THR A 519 6.34 47.16 31.18
CA THR A 519 7.29 47.57 30.14
C THR A 519 7.74 46.39 29.28
N VAL A 520 7.87 45.19 29.84
CA VAL A 520 8.07 43.93 29.12
C VAL A 520 6.79 43.58 28.36
N SER A 521 5.62 43.80 28.96
CA SER A 521 4.31 43.65 28.32
C SER A 521 4.03 44.75 27.28
N LYS A 522 4.62 45.95 27.39
CA LYS A 522 4.58 47.04 26.39
C LYS A 522 5.68 46.95 25.34
N LYS A 523 6.87 46.39 25.64
CA LYS A 523 7.84 45.96 24.62
C LYS A 523 7.26 44.82 23.77
N ALA A 524 6.25 44.13 24.30
CA ALA A 524 5.39 43.22 23.56
C ALA A 524 4.21 43.93 22.85
N ASP A 525 4.18 45.27 22.68
CA ASP A 525 3.18 45.89 21.80
C ASP A 525 3.55 47.21 21.07
N THR A 526 3.11 47.26 19.81
CA THR A 526 3.21 48.31 18.78
C THR A 526 4.59 48.64 18.22
N THR A 527 5.47 49.48 18.80
CA THR A 527 6.60 50.04 18.02
C THR A 527 7.65 49.00 17.56
N ALA A 528 8.01 48.03 18.40
CA ALA A 528 8.93 46.95 18.02
C ALA A 528 8.27 45.96 17.04
N VAL A 529 6.96 45.72 17.19
CA VAL A 529 6.16 44.94 16.25
C VAL A 529 5.97 45.70 14.94
N THR A 530 5.79 47.02 14.92
CA THR A 530 5.68 47.87 13.72
C THR A 530 7.03 48.01 13.01
N GLN A 531 8.15 48.04 13.74
CA GLN A 531 9.48 48.00 13.13
C GLN A 531 9.80 46.61 12.54
N LEU A 532 9.46 45.53 13.25
CA LEU A 532 9.60 44.17 12.73
C LEU A 532 8.62 43.90 11.59
N GLN A 533 7.38 44.36 11.67
CA GLN A 533 6.35 44.24 10.62
C GLN A 533 6.68 45.15 9.44
N GLY A 534 7.27 46.33 9.66
CA GLY A 534 7.82 47.19 8.61
C GLY A 534 9.05 46.58 7.93
N THR A 535 9.96 45.97 8.70
CA THR A 535 11.12 45.23 8.15
C THR A 535 10.68 43.98 7.40
N VAL A 536 9.72 43.22 7.93
CA VAL A 536 9.15 42.03 7.29
C VAL A 536 8.28 42.40 6.08
N THR A 537 7.59 43.53 6.10
CA THR A 537 6.86 44.06 4.93
C THR A 537 7.83 44.55 3.86
N GLN A 538 8.90 45.25 4.24
CA GLN A 538 9.94 45.66 3.30
C GLN A 538 10.67 44.45 2.73
N GLN A 539 11.03 43.46 3.55
CA GLN A 539 11.57 42.18 3.08
C GLN A 539 10.57 41.42 2.21
N GLY A 540 9.27 41.46 2.51
CA GLY A 540 8.21 40.89 1.67
C GLY A 540 8.10 41.59 0.32
N ASN A 541 8.20 42.93 0.30
CA ASN A 541 8.25 43.73 -0.92
C ASN A 541 9.54 43.48 -1.72
N ASP A 542 10.69 43.35 -1.05
CA ASP A 542 11.98 43.05 -1.66
C ASP A 542 11.99 41.63 -2.23
N ILE A 543 11.38 40.66 -1.53
CA ILE A 543 11.17 39.28 -2.02
C ILE A 543 10.18 39.28 -3.18
N ALA A 544 9.09 40.06 -3.14
CA ALA A 544 8.15 40.17 -4.25
C ALA A 544 8.80 40.84 -5.47
N ALA A 545 9.67 41.84 -5.27
CA ALA A 545 10.46 42.47 -6.32
C ALA A 545 11.52 41.52 -6.89
N ALA A 546 12.23 40.77 -6.03
CA ALA A 546 13.17 39.73 -6.44
C ALA A 546 12.45 38.58 -7.15
N ASN A 547 11.24 38.22 -6.73
CA ASN A 547 10.40 37.20 -7.37
C ASN A 547 9.84 37.70 -8.71
N SER A 548 9.50 38.99 -8.83
CA SER A 548 9.14 39.63 -10.09
C SER A 548 10.34 39.70 -11.04
N ALA A 549 11.53 39.98 -10.51
CA ALA A 549 12.79 39.95 -11.26
C ALA A 549 13.15 38.52 -11.70
N LEU A 550 12.96 37.51 -10.85
CA LEU A 550 13.11 36.08 -11.17
C LEU A 550 12.07 35.62 -12.20
N THR A 551 10.83 36.06 -12.08
CA THR A 551 9.76 35.78 -13.06
C THR A 551 10.07 36.44 -14.39
N LYS A 552 10.57 37.68 -14.38
CA LYS A 552 11.06 38.36 -15.57
C LYS A 552 12.27 37.65 -16.15
N LEU A 553 13.24 37.22 -15.33
CA LEU A 553 14.38 36.42 -15.78
C LEU A 553 13.94 35.10 -16.38
N SER A 554 12.94 34.44 -15.78
CA SER A 554 12.33 33.21 -16.29
C SER A 554 11.61 33.43 -17.62
N SER A 555 10.94 34.56 -17.79
CA SER A 555 10.28 34.96 -19.03
C SER A 555 11.28 35.36 -20.12
N ASP A 556 12.30 36.15 -19.76
CA ASP A 556 13.40 36.53 -20.65
C ASP A 556 14.23 35.31 -21.06
N LEU A 557 14.43 34.35 -20.15
CA LEU A 557 15.07 33.06 -20.42
C LEU A 557 14.18 32.17 -21.29
N ALA A 558 12.87 32.11 -21.05
CA ALA A 558 11.93 31.39 -21.92
C ALA A 558 11.89 32.00 -23.33
N THR A 559 11.95 33.34 -23.44
CA THR A 559 12.03 34.07 -24.70
C THR A 559 13.37 33.85 -25.40
N THR A 560 14.47 33.86 -24.65
CA THR A 560 15.81 33.56 -25.17
C THR A 560 15.89 32.10 -25.64
N ASN A 561 15.34 31.16 -24.87
CA ASN A 561 15.24 29.75 -25.23
C ASN A 561 14.37 29.56 -26.47
N ALA A 562 13.25 30.27 -26.59
CA ALA A 562 12.41 30.28 -27.78
C ALA A 562 13.13 30.91 -29.01
N ASN A 563 13.92 31.96 -28.82
CA ASN A 563 14.71 32.59 -29.88
C ASN A 563 15.92 31.74 -30.31
N VAL A 564 16.56 31.04 -29.38
CA VAL A 564 17.61 30.05 -29.64
C VAL A 564 17.02 28.86 -30.40
N ASN A 565 15.84 28.37 -29.99
CA ASN A 565 15.13 27.31 -30.70
C ASN A 565 14.67 27.74 -32.11
N LYS A 566 14.31 29.02 -32.32
CA LYS A 566 13.97 29.57 -33.65
C LYS A 566 15.19 29.86 -34.54
N LYS A 567 16.36 30.20 -33.97
CA LYS A 567 17.62 30.31 -34.74
C LYS A 567 18.19 28.93 -35.13
N ALA A 568 17.72 27.87 -34.48
CA ALA A 568 18.08 26.48 -34.75
C ALA A 568 16.97 25.71 -35.49
N ASP A 569 16.12 26.40 -36.28
CA ASP A 569 15.22 25.75 -37.22
C ASP A 569 15.99 25.29 -38.48
N ALA A 570 16.02 23.97 -38.67
CA ALA A 570 16.76 23.23 -39.71
C ALA A 570 16.39 23.62 -41.17
N SER A 571 15.32 24.37 -41.36
CA SER A 571 14.86 24.89 -42.65
C SER A 571 15.71 26.04 -43.18
N ALA A 572 16.39 26.81 -42.33
CA ALA A 572 17.22 27.94 -42.76
C ALA A 572 18.66 27.53 -43.14
N MET A 573 19.19 26.43 -42.61
CA MET A 573 20.56 25.97 -42.90
C MET A 573 20.67 24.93 -44.03
N ASN A 574 19.70 24.02 -44.17
CA ASN A 574 19.71 23.06 -45.28
C ASN A 574 19.29 23.68 -46.62
N THR A 575 18.40 24.66 -46.61
CA THR A 575 17.94 25.35 -47.82
C THR A 575 19.04 26.22 -48.42
N LEU A 576 19.81 26.95 -47.59
CA LEU A 576 20.90 27.80 -48.06
C LEU A 576 22.13 27.00 -48.52
N GLN A 577 22.51 25.92 -47.82
CA GLN A 577 23.70 25.14 -48.18
C GLN A 577 23.52 24.40 -49.53
N ASN A 578 22.34 23.85 -49.78
CA ASN A 578 22.10 23.02 -50.95
C ASN A 578 21.79 23.85 -52.21
N GLN A 579 20.99 24.92 -52.11
CA GLN A 579 20.69 25.75 -53.28
C GLN A 579 21.93 26.48 -53.81
N VAL A 580 22.81 26.96 -52.92
CA VAL A 580 24.02 27.70 -53.31
C VAL A 580 25.05 26.79 -53.97
N THR A 581 25.13 25.51 -53.57
CA THR A 581 26.11 24.57 -54.11
C THR A 581 25.70 24.02 -55.49
N GLU A 582 24.42 23.71 -55.69
CA GLU A 582 23.93 23.08 -56.93
C GLU A 582 23.81 24.08 -58.09
N GLN A 583 23.36 25.31 -57.80
CA GLN A 583 23.18 26.36 -58.82
C GLN A 583 24.54 26.85 -59.35
N GLY A 584 25.55 26.98 -58.48
CA GLY A 584 26.89 27.40 -58.89
C GLY A 584 27.55 26.43 -59.88
N LYS A 585 27.36 25.12 -59.72
CA LYS A 585 27.94 24.11 -60.63
C LYS A 585 27.23 24.03 -61.97
N THR A 586 25.90 24.13 -61.95
CA THR A 586 25.07 23.94 -63.16
C THR A 586 25.24 25.09 -64.15
N LEU A 587 25.29 26.33 -63.65
CA LEU A 587 25.35 27.53 -64.50
C LEU A 587 26.68 27.67 -65.24
N SER A 588 27.81 27.34 -64.60
CA SER A 588 29.11 27.41 -65.25
C SER A 588 29.27 26.37 -66.36
N ALA A 589 28.85 25.12 -66.13
CA ALA A 589 29.03 24.05 -67.12
C ALA A 589 28.19 24.22 -68.39
N GLN A 590 27.00 24.80 -68.28
CA GLN A 590 26.10 25.03 -69.42
C GLN A 590 26.56 26.21 -70.30
N GLY A 591 27.17 27.24 -69.73
CA GLY A 591 27.67 28.40 -70.47
C GLY A 591 28.76 28.04 -71.49
N ASP A 592 29.71 27.19 -71.09
CA ASP A 592 30.88 26.88 -71.92
C ASP A 592 30.55 25.96 -73.11
N SER A 593 29.60 25.03 -72.93
CA SER A 593 29.26 24.02 -73.95
C SER A 593 28.48 24.61 -75.13
N LEU A 594 27.62 25.60 -74.89
CA LEU A 594 26.76 26.20 -75.92
C LEU A 594 27.55 27.04 -76.92
N THR A 595 28.60 27.74 -76.48
CA THR A 595 29.41 28.59 -77.36
C THR A 595 30.28 27.79 -78.33
N GLN A 596 30.80 26.63 -77.93
CA GLN A 596 31.69 25.84 -78.78
C GLN A 596 30.96 25.08 -79.91
N LEU A 597 29.75 24.58 -79.63
CA LEU A 597 28.96 23.84 -80.63
C LEU A 597 28.49 24.74 -81.78
N SER A 598 28.10 25.98 -81.48
CA SER A 598 27.59 26.93 -82.47
C SER A 598 28.60 27.22 -83.59
N ASN A 599 29.89 27.34 -83.25
CA ASN A 599 30.90 27.77 -84.22
C ASN A 599 31.35 26.65 -85.17
N SER A 600 31.30 25.38 -84.75
CA SER A 600 31.78 24.25 -85.57
C SER A 600 30.81 23.85 -86.70
N LEU A 601 29.51 24.09 -86.49
CA LEU A 601 28.48 23.64 -87.43
C LEU A 601 28.38 24.53 -88.67
N SER A 602 28.70 25.82 -88.56
CA SER A 602 28.61 26.79 -89.66
C SER A 602 29.70 26.62 -90.73
N GLN A 603 30.86 26.05 -90.40
CA GLN A 603 31.98 25.91 -91.33
C GLN A 603 31.87 24.66 -92.25
N THR A 604 31.18 23.61 -91.81
CA THR A 604 31.07 22.32 -92.55
C THR A 604 30.03 22.37 -93.67
N ALA A 605 29.09 23.31 -93.61
CA ALA A 605 27.98 23.42 -94.57
C ALA A 605 28.39 24.00 -95.95
N ALA A 606 29.57 24.61 -96.07
CA ALA A 606 30.01 25.28 -97.31
C ALA A 606 30.79 24.37 -98.30
N ASP A 607 31.35 23.25 -97.86
CA ASP A 607 32.25 22.41 -98.69
C ASP A 607 31.56 21.21 -99.39
N ILE A 608 30.28 20.95 -99.12
CA ILE A 608 29.59 19.73 -99.60
C ILE A 608 28.86 19.92 -100.94
N ASP A 609 28.62 21.16 -101.40
CA ASP A 609 27.65 21.46 -102.46
C ASP A 609 28.17 21.40 -103.92
N ALA A 610 29.34 20.80 -104.19
CA ALA A 610 29.81 20.57 -105.59
C ALA A 610 30.38 19.17 -105.91
N SER A 611 30.25 18.22 -104.98
CA SER A 611 30.44 16.77 -105.28
C SER A 611 29.56 15.83 -104.42
N GLY A 612 28.82 16.36 -103.44
CA GLY A 612 28.02 15.56 -102.51
C GLY A 612 26.64 15.11 -103.02
N LYS A 613 26.13 15.63 -104.14
CA LYS A 613 24.77 15.33 -104.62
C LYS A 613 24.64 14.11 -105.55
N MET A 614 25.73 13.64 -106.18
CA MET A 614 25.75 12.38 -106.96
C MET A 614 27.07 11.61 -106.74
N PRO A 615 27.22 10.91 -105.60
CA PRO A 615 28.41 10.12 -105.29
C PRO A 615 28.74 9.11 -106.40
N GLY A 616 30.01 9.03 -106.80
CA GLY A 616 30.46 8.12 -107.87
C GLY A 616 30.34 8.66 -109.30
N ASN A 617 29.95 9.93 -109.48
CA ASN A 617 29.93 10.57 -110.79
C ASN A 617 31.34 10.67 -111.38
N LEU A 618 31.51 10.08 -112.58
CA LEU A 618 32.74 10.12 -113.35
C LEU A 618 32.91 11.45 -114.12
N ILE A 619 31.84 12.25 -114.22
CA ILE A 619 31.90 13.62 -114.73
C ILE A 619 32.28 14.56 -113.58
N VAL A 620 33.39 15.28 -113.75
CA VAL A 620 33.74 16.38 -112.85
C VAL A 620 33.04 17.67 -113.28
N ASN A 621 32.63 18.51 -112.32
CA ASN A 621 31.91 19.77 -112.60
C ASN A 621 30.58 19.55 -113.35
N GLY A 622 29.87 18.46 -113.06
CA GLY A 622 28.60 18.14 -113.72
C GLY A 622 27.52 19.22 -113.61
N SER A 623 27.50 19.97 -112.50
CA SER A 623 26.60 21.11 -112.28
C SER A 623 27.02 22.40 -112.99
N PHE A 624 28.19 22.41 -113.65
CA PHE A 624 28.74 23.58 -114.33
C PHE A 624 28.99 24.83 -113.44
N GLU A 625 28.88 24.71 -112.11
CA GLU A 625 29.15 25.82 -111.17
C GLU A 625 30.58 26.35 -111.23
N ARG A 626 31.53 25.52 -111.69
CA ARG A 626 32.92 25.96 -111.98
C ARG A 626 33.13 26.42 -113.43
N GLY A 627 32.07 26.76 -114.15
CA GLY A 627 32.12 27.19 -115.54
C GLY A 627 32.52 26.06 -116.49
N ALA A 628 33.27 26.37 -117.55
CA ALA A 628 33.64 25.42 -118.61
C ALA A 628 34.71 24.37 -118.21
N ALA A 629 35.24 24.45 -116.99
CA ALA A 629 36.36 23.63 -116.53
C ALA A 629 36.04 22.12 -116.57
N GLY A 630 36.96 21.33 -117.15
CA GLY A 630 36.86 19.88 -117.27
C GLY A 630 36.18 19.38 -118.55
N PHE A 631 35.46 20.24 -119.27
CA PHE A 631 34.74 19.90 -120.50
C PHE A 631 35.51 20.29 -121.77
N THR A 632 35.35 19.49 -122.82
CA THR A 632 35.85 19.75 -124.18
C THR A 632 34.68 19.83 -125.17
N GLY A 633 34.94 20.16 -126.44
CA GLY A 633 33.89 20.23 -127.48
C GLY A 633 33.05 21.51 -127.48
N TRP A 634 33.55 22.56 -126.82
CA TRP A 634 32.96 23.90 -126.80
C TRP A 634 32.94 24.55 -128.19
N SER A 635 31.90 25.35 -128.44
CA SER A 635 31.71 26.12 -129.67
C SER A 635 31.25 27.54 -129.33
N SER A 636 31.16 28.43 -130.30
CA SER A 636 30.59 29.77 -130.09
C SER A 636 29.12 29.76 -129.65
N THR A 637 28.41 28.64 -129.78
CA THR A 637 26.99 28.47 -129.42
C THR A 637 26.78 27.58 -128.18
N ALA A 638 27.84 27.08 -127.56
CA ALA A 638 27.79 26.34 -126.29
C ALA A 638 28.52 27.14 -125.20
N THR A 639 27.84 27.54 -124.14
CA THR A 639 28.39 28.32 -123.02
C THR A 639 27.86 27.81 -121.68
N VAL A 640 28.52 28.16 -120.58
CA VAL A 640 27.91 28.04 -119.25
C VAL A 640 27.21 29.35 -118.93
N ALA A 641 25.92 29.29 -118.62
CA ALA A 641 25.08 30.44 -118.36
C ALA A 641 24.62 30.45 -116.90
N ASP A 642 24.63 31.64 -116.28
CA ASP A 642 23.91 31.88 -115.04
C ASP A 642 22.40 31.85 -115.31
N LEU A 643 21.67 31.09 -114.50
CA LEU A 643 20.23 30.93 -114.58
C LEU A 643 19.58 31.36 -113.28
N GLN A 644 18.41 32.01 -113.36
CA GLN A 644 17.60 32.29 -112.18
C GLN A 644 16.96 31.02 -111.58
N VAL A 645 16.76 29.99 -112.42
CA VAL A 645 16.20 28.69 -112.02
C VAL A 645 17.01 27.58 -112.73
N PRO A 646 18.25 27.30 -112.31
CA PRO A 646 18.98 26.10 -112.74
C PRO A 646 18.39 24.86 -112.06
N HIS A 647 18.86 23.66 -112.42
CA HIS A 647 18.45 22.46 -111.70
C HIS A 647 19.16 22.39 -110.35
N SER A 648 20.47 22.69 -110.33
CA SER A 648 21.23 22.90 -109.10
C SER A 648 22.15 24.12 -109.23
N GLY A 649 22.60 24.66 -108.09
CA GLY A 649 23.46 25.83 -108.07
C GLY A 649 22.83 27.08 -108.72
N ASN A 650 23.63 27.82 -109.49
CA ASN A 650 23.25 29.05 -110.17
C ASN A 650 23.56 29.02 -111.69
N LYS A 651 24.22 27.97 -112.20
CA LYS A 651 24.76 27.87 -113.56
C LYS A 651 24.31 26.58 -114.26
N ALA A 652 24.28 26.60 -115.59
CA ALA A 652 24.07 25.41 -116.40
C ALA A 652 24.72 25.56 -117.78
N LEU A 653 25.02 24.44 -118.45
CA LEU A 653 25.43 24.44 -119.85
C LEU A 653 24.25 24.84 -120.73
N LYS A 654 24.39 25.95 -121.46
CA LYS A 654 23.46 26.41 -122.50
C LYS A 654 24.04 26.10 -123.88
N MET A 655 23.28 25.39 -124.70
CA MET A 655 23.60 25.13 -126.10
C MET A 655 22.51 25.74 -127.01
N SER A 656 22.89 26.75 -127.79
CA SER A 656 21.99 27.54 -128.65
C SER A 656 22.02 27.08 -130.11
N ALA A 657 21.01 27.49 -130.88
CA ALA A 657 20.92 27.22 -132.32
C ALA A 657 22.02 27.89 -133.15
N GLY A 658 22.36 27.26 -134.29
CA GLY A 658 23.31 27.80 -135.27
C GLY A 658 24.29 26.76 -135.84
N GLN A 659 24.70 25.77 -135.04
CA GLN A 659 25.61 24.68 -135.43
C GLN A 659 25.42 23.45 -134.54
N SER A 660 26.18 22.37 -134.79
CA SER A 660 26.21 21.20 -133.91
C SER A 660 27.19 21.41 -132.75
N ASN A 661 26.73 21.20 -131.53
CA ASN A 661 27.53 21.29 -130.30
C ASN A 661 27.77 19.88 -129.75
N LEU A 662 28.94 19.61 -129.17
CA LEU A 662 29.33 18.28 -128.66
C LEU A 662 30.11 18.35 -127.34
N VAL A 663 29.57 19.06 -126.34
CA VAL A 663 30.28 19.29 -125.08
C VAL A 663 30.30 18.00 -124.25
N GLY A 664 31.48 17.60 -123.78
CA GLY A 664 31.64 16.35 -123.03
C GLY A 664 33.04 16.15 -122.42
N GLN A 665 33.24 15.00 -121.80
CA GLN A 665 34.51 14.58 -121.17
C GLN A 665 34.90 13.17 -121.62
N GLU A 666 36.20 12.91 -121.68
CA GLU A 666 36.76 11.57 -121.92
C GLU A 666 36.77 10.76 -120.64
N ILE A 667 36.17 9.57 -120.65
CA ILE A 667 36.05 8.67 -119.50
C ILE A 667 36.54 7.26 -119.92
N SER A 668 37.31 6.60 -119.05
CA SER A 668 37.66 5.18 -119.24
C SER A 668 36.46 4.28 -119.00
N ILE A 669 36.15 3.39 -119.93
CA ILE A 669 35.09 2.37 -119.79
C ILE A 669 35.66 0.96 -119.89
N THR A 670 35.02 0.01 -119.20
CA THR A 670 35.41 -1.43 -119.17
C THR A 670 34.31 -2.32 -119.73
N GLN A 671 34.66 -3.30 -120.57
CA GLN A 671 33.73 -4.29 -121.12
C GLN A 671 32.94 -5.00 -120.02
N GLY A 672 31.63 -5.14 -120.22
CA GLY A 672 30.75 -5.85 -119.29
C GLY A 672 30.18 -5.00 -118.15
N ARG A 673 30.74 -3.81 -117.89
CA ARG A 673 30.18 -2.86 -116.90
C ARG A 673 29.03 -2.05 -117.51
N THR A 674 28.05 -1.69 -116.69
CA THR A 674 26.88 -0.88 -117.09
C THR A 674 27.06 0.55 -116.61
N TYR A 675 27.02 1.50 -117.53
CA TYR A 675 27.17 2.92 -117.27
C TYR A 675 25.83 3.65 -117.48
N ARG A 676 25.43 4.47 -116.51
CA ARG A 676 24.29 5.39 -116.61
C ARG A 676 24.80 6.77 -116.94
N MET A 677 24.51 7.25 -118.14
CA MET A 677 24.70 8.66 -118.46
C MET A 677 23.39 9.41 -118.24
N GLY A 678 23.43 10.57 -117.59
CA GLY A 678 22.24 11.36 -117.34
C GLY A 678 22.52 12.84 -117.19
N VAL A 679 21.50 13.65 -117.44
CA VAL A 679 21.56 15.10 -117.30
C VAL A 679 20.17 15.62 -117.01
N TRP A 680 20.08 16.67 -116.21
CA TRP A 680 18.86 17.48 -116.14
C TRP A 680 18.87 18.43 -117.31
N ALA A 681 17.83 18.39 -118.13
CA ALA A 681 17.73 19.20 -119.32
C ALA A 681 16.41 19.96 -119.38
N LYS A 682 16.46 21.18 -119.91
CA LYS A 682 15.28 21.95 -120.32
C LYS A 682 15.57 22.67 -121.62
N GLN A 683 14.57 23.28 -122.23
CA GLN A 683 14.79 24.12 -123.41
C GLN A 683 13.94 25.37 -123.39
N ASP A 684 14.37 26.40 -124.12
CA ASP A 684 13.54 27.60 -124.29
C ASP A 684 12.27 27.28 -125.09
N PRO A 685 11.12 27.91 -124.80
CA PRO A 685 9.93 27.82 -125.64
C PRO A 685 10.24 28.19 -127.09
N GLY A 686 9.80 27.37 -128.05
CA GLY A 686 10.09 27.55 -129.48
C GLY A 686 11.42 26.94 -129.97
N THR A 687 12.16 26.24 -129.09
CA THR A 687 13.36 25.48 -129.51
C THR A 687 13.02 24.39 -130.52
N THR A 688 13.69 24.41 -131.67
CA THR A 688 13.47 23.45 -132.77
C THR A 688 14.76 22.67 -133.06
N ILE A 689 14.67 21.34 -132.98
CA ILE A 689 15.78 20.44 -133.31
C ILE A 689 15.90 20.34 -134.83
N LYS A 690 17.08 20.66 -135.37
CA LYS A 690 17.38 20.55 -136.81
C LYS A 690 17.67 19.11 -137.21
N ASP A 691 18.41 18.38 -136.36
CA ASP A 691 18.76 16.98 -136.55
C ASP A 691 18.68 16.24 -135.21
N ALA A 692 17.70 15.35 -135.09
CA ALA A 692 17.51 14.51 -133.91
C ALA A 692 18.66 13.50 -133.73
N GLY A 693 19.30 13.05 -134.83
CA GLY A 693 20.45 12.16 -134.78
C GLY A 693 21.71 12.80 -134.19
N ASN A 694 21.79 14.13 -134.17
CA ASN A 694 22.87 14.91 -133.54
C ASN A 694 22.40 15.69 -132.31
N THR A 695 21.22 15.35 -131.78
CA THR A 695 20.69 15.87 -130.51
C THR A 695 20.42 14.69 -129.58
N LYS A 696 21.50 14.24 -128.93
CA LYS A 696 21.50 12.98 -128.20
C LYS A 696 22.59 12.92 -127.14
N PHE A 697 22.40 11.98 -126.23
CA PHE A 697 23.49 11.38 -125.48
C PHE A 697 24.37 10.66 -126.48
N ARG A 698 25.65 11.03 -126.56
CA ARG A 698 26.60 10.45 -127.50
C ARG A 698 27.79 9.91 -126.73
N VAL A 699 28.08 8.62 -126.93
CA VAL A 699 29.30 7.99 -126.43
C VAL A 699 30.08 7.47 -127.63
N ALA A 700 31.32 7.93 -127.78
CA ALA A 700 32.16 7.60 -128.93
C ALA A 700 33.62 7.45 -128.51
N ASP A 701 34.39 6.67 -129.26
CA ASP A 701 35.84 6.62 -129.12
C ASP A 701 36.51 7.03 -130.46
N SER A 702 37.82 6.85 -130.54
CA SER A 702 38.61 7.15 -131.75
C SER A 702 38.21 6.33 -132.99
N THR A 703 37.44 5.25 -132.84
CA THR A 703 36.96 4.40 -133.95
C THR A 703 35.56 4.76 -134.44
N GLY A 704 34.82 5.59 -133.70
CA GLY A 704 33.48 6.04 -134.06
C GLY A 704 32.48 6.01 -132.91
N LEU A 705 31.19 6.09 -133.24
CA LEU A 705 30.09 6.04 -132.26
C LEU A 705 30.01 4.65 -131.60
N LEU A 706 30.06 4.61 -130.27
CA LEU A 706 29.85 3.38 -129.51
C LEU A 706 28.36 3.15 -129.24
N VAL A 707 27.70 4.20 -128.74
CA VAL A 707 26.26 4.19 -128.50
C VAL A 707 25.73 5.62 -128.51
N GLY A 708 24.46 5.77 -128.90
CA GLY A 708 23.76 7.04 -128.78
C GLY A 708 22.31 6.84 -128.42
N SER A 709 21.78 7.72 -127.57
CA SER A 709 20.37 7.75 -127.21
C SER A 709 19.85 9.16 -127.40
N ASN A 710 18.92 9.34 -128.33
CA ASN A 710 18.31 10.65 -128.56
C ASN A 710 17.63 11.13 -127.29
N TYR A 711 17.75 12.42 -127.01
CA TYR A 711 17.01 13.09 -125.96
C TYR A 711 16.30 14.32 -126.52
N GLY A 712 15.23 14.73 -125.85
CA GLY A 712 14.41 15.85 -126.27
C GLY A 712 13.46 15.54 -127.45
N PRO A 713 12.66 16.53 -127.89
CA PRO A 713 12.60 17.90 -127.37
C PRO A 713 12.18 17.94 -125.89
N PHE A 714 12.75 18.88 -125.14
CA PHE A 714 12.46 19.05 -123.71
C PHE A 714 11.31 20.04 -123.49
N SER A 715 10.77 20.08 -122.28
CA SER A 715 9.88 21.15 -121.85
C SER A 715 10.70 22.38 -121.38
N SER A 716 10.01 23.46 -121.04
CA SER A 716 10.63 24.62 -120.40
C SER A 716 11.02 24.38 -118.93
N GLY A 717 10.56 23.28 -118.32
CA GLY A 717 10.99 22.83 -117.00
C GLY A 717 12.16 21.84 -117.08
N TRP A 718 12.95 21.76 -116.00
CA TRP A 718 14.04 20.78 -115.88
C TRP A 718 13.50 19.36 -115.83
N GLN A 719 14.04 18.51 -116.68
CA GLN A 719 13.68 17.11 -116.80
C GLN A 719 14.95 16.26 -116.78
N LEU A 720 14.98 15.26 -115.91
CA LEU A 720 16.05 14.29 -115.90
C LEU A 720 15.87 13.34 -117.08
N VAL A 721 16.87 13.30 -117.95
CA VAL A 721 17.00 12.24 -118.95
C VAL A 721 18.21 11.40 -118.62
N THR A 722 18.02 10.09 -118.67
CA THR A 722 19.06 9.10 -118.37
C THR A 722 19.07 8.01 -119.42
N PHE A 723 20.21 7.35 -119.55
CA PHE A 723 20.44 6.28 -120.48
C PHE A 723 21.44 5.29 -119.86
N ASP A 724 20.99 4.06 -119.63
CA ASP A 724 21.84 2.96 -119.14
C ASP A 724 22.38 2.17 -120.33
N TRP A 725 23.68 1.90 -120.32
CA TRP A 725 24.35 1.16 -121.37
C TRP A 725 25.39 0.20 -120.82
N LYS A 726 25.31 -1.07 -121.23
CA LYS A 726 26.34 -2.06 -120.93
C LYS A 726 27.46 -1.97 -121.96
N ALA A 727 28.65 -1.58 -121.51
CA ALA A 727 29.80 -1.42 -122.37
C ALA A 727 30.19 -2.76 -123.01
N THR A 728 30.33 -2.77 -124.34
CA THR A 728 30.65 -3.98 -125.11
C THR A 728 32.15 -4.19 -125.31
N LYS A 729 32.98 -3.19 -124.99
CA LYS A 729 34.45 -3.25 -125.01
C LYS A 729 35.07 -2.28 -123.98
N THR A 730 36.34 -2.49 -123.64
CA THR A 730 37.14 -1.60 -122.79
C THR A 730 37.88 -0.57 -123.65
N THR A 731 37.72 0.74 -123.39
CA THR A 731 38.38 1.83 -124.17
C THR A 731 38.28 3.18 -123.42
N MET A 732 38.94 4.24 -123.94
CA MET A 732 38.62 5.63 -123.58
C MET A 732 37.48 6.12 -124.47
N ALA A 733 36.40 6.59 -123.86
CA ALA A 733 35.22 7.06 -124.59
C ALA A 733 34.84 8.48 -124.17
N SER A 734 34.56 9.31 -125.16
CA SER A 734 33.96 10.63 -124.99
C SER A 734 32.48 10.49 -124.66
N PHE A 735 32.07 10.91 -123.46
CA PHE A 735 30.66 11.04 -123.07
C PHE A 735 30.22 12.48 -123.29
N GLN A 736 29.34 12.67 -124.27
CA GLN A 736 29.02 13.98 -124.82
C GLN A 736 27.51 14.24 -124.81
N LEU A 737 27.19 15.47 -124.46
CA LEU A 737 25.90 16.10 -124.74
C LEU A 737 26.00 16.76 -126.10
N THR A 738 25.16 16.29 -127.03
CA THR A 738 25.10 16.86 -128.37
C THR A 738 23.79 17.58 -128.62
N THR A 739 23.85 18.69 -129.35
CA THR A 739 22.67 19.38 -129.87
C THR A 739 22.93 19.88 -131.27
N PHE A 740 21.92 19.84 -132.13
CA PHE A 740 21.93 20.58 -133.39
C PHE A 740 20.56 21.23 -133.62
N LEU A 741 20.45 22.50 -133.26
CA LEU A 741 19.20 23.25 -133.22
C LEU A 741 19.14 24.26 -134.37
N SER A 742 17.95 24.45 -134.95
CA SER A 742 17.67 25.48 -135.95
C SER A 742 17.12 26.78 -135.34
N ALA A 743 16.51 26.70 -134.15
CA ALA A 743 16.05 27.85 -133.36
C ALA A 743 16.03 27.51 -131.86
N GLY A 744 16.14 28.53 -131.00
CA GLY A 744 16.11 28.38 -129.53
C GLY A 744 17.41 27.83 -128.91
N ALA A 745 17.33 27.37 -127.66
CA ALA A 745 18.45 26.80 -126.91
C ALA A 745 18.00 25.70 -125.94
N MET A 746 18.85 24.70 -125.77
CA MET A 746 18.73 23.68 -124.72
C MET A 746 19.70 24.00 -123.59
N TYR A 747 19.28 23.71 -122.36
CA TYR A 747 20.08 23.86 -121.16
C TYR A 747 20.25 22.49 -120.51
N PHE A 748 21.43 22.26 -119.97
CA PHE A 748 21.87 21.01 -119.38
C PHE A 748 22.56 21.31 -118.08
N ASP A 749 22.18 20.59 -117.04
CA ASP A 749 22.66 20.78 -115.69
C ASP A 749 22.79 19.42 -115.00
N ASP A 750 23.67 19.33 -114.01
CA ASP A 750 24.00 18.09 -113.29
C ASP A 750 24.30 16.90 -114.21
N PHE A 751 25.18 17.11 -115.18
CA PHE A 751 25.62 16.05 -116.08
C PHE A 751 26.42 15.00 -115.32
N HIS A 752 26.02 13.74 -115.47
CA HIS A 752 26.63 12.64 -114.77
C HIS A 752 26.81 11.40 -115.65
N VAL A 753 27.87 10.66 -115.34
CA VAL A 753 28.13 9.32 -115.83
C VAL A 753 28.50 8.47 -114.62
N LEU A 754 27.67 7.46 -114.32
CA LEU A 754 27.83 6.59 -113.17
C LEU A 754 28.10 5.16 -113.65
N ASP A 755 29.04 4.45 -113.03
CA ASP A 755 29.12 2.99 -113.17
C ASP A 755 28.09 2.34 -112.25
N VAL A 756 26.98 1.89 -112.84
CA VAL A 756 25.83 1.32 -112.13
C VAL A 756 25.84 -0.20 -112.16
N THR A 757 27.00 -0.83 -112.46
CA THR A 757 27.12 -2.30 -112.51
C THR A 757 26.73 -2.90 -111.16
N ASP A 758 27.37 -2.43 -110.10
CA ASP A 758 27.11 -2.92 -108.75
C ASP A 758 25.69 -2.53 -108.31
N GLU A 759 25.15 -1.37 -108.71
CA GLU A 759 23.75 -1.01 -108.43
C GLU A 759 22.76 -2.03 -109.03
N LYS A 760 22.98 -2.47 -110.27
CA LYS A 760 22.12 -3.47 -110.93
C LYS A 760 22.29 -4.87 -110.35
N ASP A 761 23.53 -5.26 -110.05
CA ASP A 761 23.83 -6.56 -109.43
C ASP A 761 23.37 -6.61 -107.96
N ILE A 762 23.49 -5.50 -107.22
CA ILE A 762 22.95 -5.32 -105.87
C ILE A 762 21.44 -5.29 -105.88
N ALA A 763 20.75 -4.69 -106.86
CA ALA A 763 19.28 -4.74 -106.90
C ALA A 763 18.76 -6.17 -107.10
N ALA A 764 19.44 -6.97 -107.94
CA ALA A 764 19.12 -8.40 -108.10
C ALA A 764 19.40 -9.20 -106.82
N ASN A 765 20.54 -8.97 -106.16
CA ASN A 765 20.89 -9.61 -104.89
C ASN A 765 20.04 -9.11 -103.72
N ALA A 766 19.64 -7.85 -103.68
CA ALA A 766 18.77 -7.24 -102.66
C ALA A 766 17.34 -7.77 -102.78
N GLY A 767 16.86 -8.11 -103.98
CA GLY A 767 15.60 -8.84 -104.15
C GLY A 767 15.64 -10.22 -103.49
N ALA A 768 16.71 -10.98 -103.70
CA ALA A 768 16.91 -12.28 -103.07
C ALA A 768 17.15 -12.17 -101.55
N ILE A 769 17.95 -11.20 -101.11
CA ILE A 769 18.22 -10.90 -99.71
C ILE A 769 16.96 -10.39 -99.00
N SER A 770 16.11 -9.59 -99.63
CA SER A 770 14.85 -9.13 -99.02
C SER A 770 13.89 -10.28 -98.78
N GLN A 771 13.74 -11.22 -99.73
CA GLN A 771 12.92 -12.42 -99.53
C GLN A 771 13.49 -13.32 -98.43
N MET A 772 14.82 -13.45 -98.38
CA MET A 772 15.51 -14.21 -97.35
C MET A 772 15.39 -13.51 -95.99
N ASN A 773 15.48 -12.18 -95.94
CA ASN A 773 15.33 -11.35 -94.75
C ASN A 773 13.90 -11.37 -94.23
N THR A 774 12.87 -11.40 -95.07
CA THR A 774 11.48 -11.57 -94.63
C THR A 774 11.27 -12.95 -93.99
N ARG A 775 11.82 -14.01 -94.59
CA ARG A 775 11.74 -15.37 -94.01
C ARG A 775 12.55 -15.51 -92.73
N VAL A 776 13.75 -14.92 -92.69
CA VAL A 776 14.62 -14.88 -91.51
C VAL A 776 13.99 -14.04 -90.42
N THR A 777 13.46 -12.84 -90.69
CA THR A 777 12.74 -12.01 -89.71
C THR A 777 11.49 -12.71 -89.17
N ALA A 778 10.75 -13.44 -90.00
CA ALA A 778 9.59 -14.22 -89.55
C ALA A 778 10.01 -15.42 -88.69
N ALA A 779 11.08 -16.12 -89.06
CA ALA A 779 11.64 -17.22 -88.29
C ALA A 779 12.28 -16.72 -86.98
N GLU A 780 13.03 -15.62 -87.00
CA GLU A 780 13.59 -14.93 -85.85
C GLU A 780 12.50 -14.35 -84.96
N GLY A 781 11.38 -13.86 -85.50
CA GLY A 781 10.22 -13.45 -84.73
C GLY A 781 9.54 -14.63 -84.03
N ALA A 782 9.38 -15.76 -84.72
CA ALA A 782 8.84 -16.99 -84.14
C ALA A 782 9.80 -17.60 -83.11
N ILE A 783 11.11 -17.61 -83.39
CA ILE A 783 12.18 -18.08 -82.49
C ILE A 783 12.34 -17.13 -81.31
N THR A 784 12.22 -15.81 -81.50
CA THR A 784 12.23 -14.82 -80.42
C THR A 784 10.97 -14.96 -79.57
N THR A 785 9.82 -15.22 -80.18
CA THR A 785 8.58 -15.50 -79.44
C THR A 785 8.69 -16.81 -78.67
N GLN A 786 9.24 -17.87 -79.27
CA GLN A 786 9.50 -19.15 -78.61
C GLN A 786 10.61 -19.04 -77.56
N ALA A 787 11.63 -18.21 -77.77
CA ALA A 787 12.71 -17.94 -76.84
C ALA A 787 12.25 -17.02 -75.71
N GLN A 788 11.34 -16.08 -75.95
CA GLN A 788 10.66 -15.30 -74.93
C GLN A 788 9.67 -16.17 -74.16
N GLN A 789 8.96 -17.09 -74.82
CA GLN A 789 8.12 -18.08 -74.16
C GLN A 789 8.97 -19.08 -73.38
N LEU A 790 10.15 -19.50 -73.86
CA LEU A 790 11.08 -20.39 -73.16
C LEU A 790 11.87 -19.67 -72.07
N THR A 791 12.18 -18.38 -72.22
CA THR A 791 12.80 -17.55 -71.19
C THR A 791 11.78 -17.16 -70.14
N LYS A 792 10.53 -16.93 -70.53
CA LYS A 792 9.40 -16.76 -69.62
C LYS A 792 9.06 -18.09 -68.96
N LEU A 793 9.08 -19.22 -69.66
CA LEU A 793 8.86 -20.54 -69.06
C LEU A 793 10.04 -20.92 -68.17
N SER A 794 11.29 -20.64 -68.57
CA SER A 794 12.49 -20.85 -67.75
C SER A 794 12.53 -19.89 -66.56
N GLY A 795 12.01 -18.67 -66.71
CA GLY A 795 11.87 -17.66 -65.67
C GLY A 795 10.74 -18.02 -64.71
N ASP A 796 9.58 -18.42 -65.22
CA ASP A 796 8.42 -18.89 -64.46
C ASP A 796 8.73 -20.23 -63.78
N LEU A 797 9.53 -21.10 -64.40
CA LEU A 797 10.00 -22.36 -63.82
C LEU A 797 11.15 -22.11 -62.83
N ALA A 798 12.04 -21.14 -63.05
CA ALA A 798 13.04 -20.73 -62.06
C ALA A 798 12.40 -19.99 -60.88
N VAL A 799 11.37 -19.18 -61.10
CA VAL A 799 10.56 -18.51 -60.07
C VAL A 799 9.69 -19.52 -59.35
N THR A 800 9.10 -20.50 -60.03
CA THR A 800 8.33 -21.59 -59.41
C THR A 800 9.25 -22.55 -58.66
N ASN A 801 10.42 -22.89 -59.19
CA ASN A 801 11.39 -23.76 -58.51
C ASN A 801 12.08 -23.02 -57.36
N ALA A 802 12.33 -21.71 -57.48
CA ALA A 802 12.79 -20.86 -56.37
C ALA A 802 11.68 -20.54 -55.36
N ALA A 803 10.40 -20.52 -55.76
CA ALA A 803 9.25 -20.32 -54.86
C ALA A 803 8.82 -21.64 -54.19
N VAL A 804 8.99 -22.79 -54.83
CA VAL A 804 8.82 -24.14 -54.25
C VAL A 804 10.01 -24.45 -53.35
N SER A 805 11.24 -24.12 -53.76
CA SER A 805 12.42 -24.19 -52.88
C SER A 805 12.33 -23.17 -51.74
N LYS A 806 11.87 -21.93 -51.94
CA LYS A 806 11.54 -21.01 -50.82
C LYS A 806 10.30 -21.42 -50.03
N LYS A 807 9.27 -22.06 -50.56
CA LYS A 807 8.16 -22.57 -49.69
C LYS A 807 8.63 -23.77 -48.87
N ALA A 808 9.43 -24.65 -49.47
CA ALA A 808 10.03 -25.80 -48.81
C ALA A 808 11.15 -25.41 -47.81
N GLU A 809 11.90 -24.33 -48.07
CA GLU A 809 13.02 -23.83 -47.24
C GLU A 809 12.73 -22.50 -46.49
N GLN A 810 11.54 -21.91 -46.60
CA GLN A 810 11.20 -20.61 -45.97
C GLN A 810 9.75 -20.51 -45.48
N SER A 811 8.86 -21.49 -45.69
CA SER A 811 7.56 -21.53 -44.99
C SER A 811 7.44 -22.76 -44.10
N ALA A 812 7.92 -23.91 -44.58
CA ALA A 812 8.16 -25.08 -43.74
C ALA A 812 9.35 -24.83 -42.81
N VAL A 813 10.50 -24.34 -43.32
CA VAL A 813 11.65 -23.97 -42.47
C VAL A 813 11.42 -22.67 -41.72
N THR A 814 10.80 -21.59 -42.22
CA THR A 814 10.46 -20.45 -41.33
C THR A 814 9.35 -20.79 -40.35
N GLY A 815 8.42 -21.68 -40.68
CA GLY A 815 7.43 -22.21 -39.75
C GLY A 815 8.07 -23.12 -38.70
N LEU A 816 9.02 -23.98 -39.08
CA LEU A 816 9.83 -24.80 -38.19
C LEU A 816 10.79 -23.95 -37.38
N THR A 817 11.48 -22.96 -37.95
CA THR A 817 12.35 -21.98 -37.29
C THR A 817 11.53 -21.06 -36.41
N THR A 818 10.34 -20.59 -36.78
CA THR A 818 9.49 -19.79 -35.87
C THR A 818 8.95 -20.63 -34.73
N ARG A 819 8.55 -21.89 -34.99
CA ARG A 819 8.15 -22.85 -33.96
C ARG A 819 9.33 -23.30 -33.10
N MET A 820 10.53 -23.43 -33.68
CA MET A 820 11.77 -23.82 -33.03
C MET A 820 12.32 -22.66 -32.23
N THR A 821 12.37 -21.44 -32.74
CA THR A 821 12.68 -20.21 -31.99
C THR A 821 11.61 -19.87 -30.95
N SER A 822 10.32 -20.16 -31.19
CA SER A 822 9.30 -20.05 -30.13
C SER A 822 9.42 -21.16 -29.09
N ALA A 823 9.79 -22.37 -29.48
CA ALA A 823 10.04 -23.48 -28.57
C ALA A 823 11.36 -23.30 -27.81
N GLU A 824 12.40 -22.77 -28.45
CA GLU A 824 13.70 -22.38 -27.91
C GLU A 824 13.53 -21.17 -27.01
N GLY A 825 12.72 -20.18 -27.38
CA GLY A 825 12.37 -19.06 -26.50
C GLY A 825 11.53 -19.49 -25.31
N LYS A 826 10.62 -20.47 -25.48
CA LYS A 826 9.90 -21.11 -24.37
C LYS A 826 10.81 -22.01 -23.54
N LEU A 827 11.74 -22.72 -24.14
CA LEU A 827 12.74 -23.58 -23.48
C LEU A 827 13.81 -22.73 -22.81
N ASP A 828 14.13 -21.55 -23.32
CA ASP A 828 15.04 -20.57 -22.75
C ASP A 828 14.32 -19.80 -21.66
N SER A 829 13.04 -19.47 -21.82
CA SER A 829 12.20 -18.96 -20.73
C SER A 829 12.00 -20.03 -19.65
N GLN A 830 11.79 -21.29 -20.01
CA GLN A 830 11.73 -22.41 -19.07
C GLN A 830 13.10 -22.72 -18.49
N SER A 831 14.20 -22.52 -19.22
CA SER A 831 15.58 -22.69 -18.75
C SER A 831 15.97 -21.55 -17.83
N GLN A 832 15.52 -20.32 -18.10
CA GLN A 832 15.65 -19.15 -17.23
C GLN A 832 14.72 -19.27 -16.03
N GLN A 833 13.53 -19.83 -16.17
CA GLN A 833 12.63 -20.17 -15.06
C GLN A 833 13.18 -21.34 -14.26
N LEU A 834 13.80 -22.34 -14.87
CA LEU A 834 14.48 -23.46 -14.22
C LEU A 834 15.77 -22.99 -13.59
N THR A 835 16.51 -22.07 -14.19
CA THR A 835 17.72 -21.45 -13.65
C THR A 835 17.34 -20.48 -12.55
N SER A 836 16.25 -19.74 -12.67
CA SER A 836 15.68 -18.90 -11.61
C SER A 836 15.12 -19.76 -10.50
N LEU A 837 14.52 -20.91 -10.80
CA LEU A 837 14.06 -21.90 -9.83
C LEU A 837 15.25 -22.64 -9.21
N GLN A 838 16.32 -22.91 -9.94
CA GLN A 838 17.58 -23.51 -9.49
C GLN A 838 18.33 -22.51 -8.61
N ASN A 839 18.36 -21.23 -8.98
CA ASN A 839 18.92 -20.14 -8.19
C ASN A 839 18.04 -19.87 -6.98
N SER A 840 16.72 -19.97 -7.10
CA SER A 840 15.78 -19.87 -5.99
C SER A 840 15.87 -21.09 -5.09
N LEU A 841 16.10 -22.30 -5.61
CA LEU A 841 16.34 -23.53 -4.86
C LEU A 841 17.73 -23.52 -4.23
N THR A 842 18.75 -22.97 -4.89
CA THR A 842 20.11 -22.83 -4.36
C THR A 842 20.13 -21.73 -3.31
N THR A 843 19.44 -20.62 -3.55
CA THR A 843 19.21 -19.55 -2.56
C THR A 843 18.36 -20.09 -1.43
N MET A 844 17.30 -20.86 -1.68
CA MET A 844 16.47 -21.48 -0.65
C MET A 844 17.21 -22.60 0.08
N ASN A 845 18.15 -23.31 -0.54
CA ASN A 845 19.04 -24.29 0.08
C ASN A 845 20.13 -23.60 0.91
N THR A 846 20.59 -22.42 0.46
CA THR A 846 21.51 -21.54 1.20
C THR A 846 20.78 -20.83 2.35
N GLU A 847 19.54 -20.40 2.16
CA GLU A 847 18.66 -19.77 3.13
C GLU A 847 18.02 -20.81 4.06
N LEU A 848 17.80 -22.06 3.65
CA LEU A 848 17.53 -23.22 4.52
C LEU A 848 18.80 -23.59 5.28
N GLY A 849 19.99 -23.43 4.69
CA GLY A 849 21.26 -23.52 5.41
C GLY A 849 21.46 -22.39 6.43
N LYS A 850 20.93 -21.18 6.15
CA LYS A 850 20.95 -20.03 7.07
C LYS A 850 19.78 -20.02 8.08
N LYS A 851 18.61 -20.57 7.75
CA LYS A 851 17.43 -20.79 8.62
C LYS A 851 17.47 -22.13 9.37
N ALA A 852 18.32 -23.06 8.92
CA ALA A 852 19.03 -24.02 9.76
C ALA A 852 20.26 -23.35 10.40
N ASP A 853 20.18 -22.04 10.60
CA ASP A 853 20.55 -21.33 11.80
C ASP A 853 21.73 -21.99 12.52
N THR A 854 22.95 -21.57 12.21
CA THR A 854 24.09 -21.85 13.10
C THR A 854 23.74 -21.40 14.53
N SER A 855 22.86 -20.43 14.72
CA SER A 855 22.24 -20.05 16.00
C SER A 855 21.22 -21.06 16.55
N ALA A 856 20.19 -21.51 15.82
CA ALA A 856 19.24 -22.51 16.33
C ALA A 856 19.82 -23.92 16.43
N VAL A 857 20.77 -24.31 15.57
CA VAL A 857 21.53 -25.57 15.68
C VAL A 857 22.59 -25.47 16.76
N SER A 858 23.26 -24.33 16.98
CA SER A 858 24.12 -24.14 18.18
C SER A 858 23.31 -23.98 19.47
N SER A 859 22.09 -23.47 19.39
CA SER A 859 21.17 -23.37 20.53
C SER A 859 20.54 -24.74 20.83
N LEU A 860 20.26 -25.54 19.81
CA LEU A 860 19.82 -26.94 19.98
C LEU A 860 20.99 -27.82 20.42
N THR A 861 22.19 -27.66 19.86
CA THR A 861 23.42 -28.34 20.31
C THR A 861 23.79 -27.90 21.72
N GLY A 862 23.65 -26.62 22.06
CA GLY A 862 23.84 -26.08 23.40
C GLY A 862 22.80 -26.60 24.39
N ARG A 863 21.52 -26.64 24.01
CA ARG A 863 20.44 -27.23 24.82
C ARG A 863 20.61 -28.74 24.96
N VAL A 864 21.00 -29.46 23.91
CA VAL A 864 21.29 -30.90 23.94
C VAL A 864 22.50 -31.15 24.83
N SER A 865 23.56 -30.37 24.73
CA SER A 865 24.73 -30.51 25.59
C SER A 865 24.44 -30.12 27.05
N GLN A 866 23.56 -29.13 27.28
CA GLN A 866 23.06 -28.79 28.62
C GLN A 866 22.15 -29.87 29.18
N VAL A 867 21.32 -30.51 28.34
CA VAL A 867 20.50 -31.68 28.69
C VAL A 867 21.37 -32.90 28.93
N GLU A 868 22.42 -33.16 28.15
CA GLU A 868 23.38 -34.25 28.34
C GLU A 868 24.17 -34.07 29.65
N ASN A 869 24.60 -32.84 29.95
CA ASN A 869 25.20 -32.50 31.25
C ASN A 869 24.19 -32.66 32.38
N THR A 870 22.92 -32.29 32.16
CA THR A 870 21.84 -32.49 33.14
C THR A 870 21.54 -33.97 33.35
N ILE A 871 21.50 -34.78 32.30
CA ILE A 871 21.30 -36.23 32.34
C ILE A 871 22.49 -36.92 33.00
N THR A 872 23.72 -36.45 32.74
CA THR A 872 24.94 -36.97 33.38
C THR A 872 24.95 -36.62 34.87
N SER A 873 24.59 -35.39 35.24
CA SER A 873 24.43 -34.94 36.63
C SER A 873 23.28 -35.66 37.34
N GLN A 874 22.15 -35.89 36.64
CA GLN A 874 21.03 -36.69 37.12
C GLN A 874 21.42 -38.16 37.26
N SER A 875 22.25 -38.72 36.37
CA SER A 875 22.76 -40.09 36.46
C SER A 875 23.71 -40.27 37.65
N GLN A 876 24.59 -39.29 37.89
CA GLN A 876 25.40 -39.22 39.11
C GLN A 876 24.52 -39.07 40.36
N SER A 877 23.46 -38.26 40.29
CA SER A 877 22.47 -38.11 41.36
C SER A 877 21.66 -39.38 41.59
N ILE A 878 21.31 -40.14 40.55
CA ILE A 878 20.64 -41.46 40.60
C ILE A 878 21.58 -42.50 41.21
N THR A 879 22.88 -42.45 40.90
CA THR A 879 23.89 -43.33 41.48
C THR A 879 24.05 -43.05 42.98
N SER A 880 24.13 -41.77 43.37
CA SER A 880 24.08 -41.34 44.77
C SER A 880 22.75 -41.70 45.46
N LEU A 881 21.62 -41.56 44.75
CA LEU A 881 20.31 -41.99 45.24
C LEU A 881 20.29 -43.51 45.46
N THR A 882 20.91 -44.29 44.58
CA THR A 882 20.97 -45.76 44.69
C THR A 882 21.78 -46.18 45.92
N SER A 883 22.89 -45.50 46.21
CA SER A 883 23.62 -45.71 47.47
C SER A 883 22.81 -45.29 48.69
N THR A 884 22.10 -44.16 48.64
CA THR A 884 21.21 -43.70 49.73
C THR A 884 20.03 -44.65 49.95
N ILE A 885 19.45 -45.18 48.87
CA ILE A 885 18.35 -46.16 48.88
C ILE A 885 18.81 -47.47 49.55
N ASN A 886 20.06 -47.92 49.31
CA ASN A 886 20.59 -49.11 49.98
C ASN A 886 20.78 -48.91 51.49
N THR A 887 21.12 -47.69 51.94
CA THR A 887 21.15 -47.31 53.36
C THR A 887 19.73 -47.22 53.95
N ILE A 888 18.78 -46.59 53.25
CA ILE A 888 17.37 -46.51 53.66
C ILE A 888 16.72 -47.90 53.74
N ARG A 889 17.12 -48.83 52.87
CA ARG A 889 16.64 -50.22 52.85
C ARG A 889 17.00 -51.01 54.11
N THR A 890 18.01 -50.59 54.86
CA THR A 890 18.47 -51.25 56.10
C THR A 890 18.15 -50.47 57.38
N GLN A 891 17.76 -49.20 57.30
CA GLN A 891 17.32 -48.39 58.46
C GLN A 891 15.79 -48.16 58.52
N GLY A 892 15.05 -48.49 57.45
CA GLY A 892 13.68 -47.98 57.28
C GLY A 892 13.68 -46.45 57.19
N ALA A 893 12.60 -45.84 56.72
CA ALA A 893 12.54 -44.37 56.53
C ALA A 893 12.54 -43.54 57.84
N ASN A 894 12.91 -44.13 58.98
CA ASN A 894 12.81 -43.51 60.30
C ASN A 894 14.11 -42.72 60.62
N PRO A 895 14.04 -41.39 60.81
CA PRO A 895 15.22 -40.53 60.91
C PRO A 895 16.01 -40.64 62.23
N TRP A 896 15.50 -41.34 63.25
CA TRP A 896 16.16 -41.42 64.58
C TRP A 896 16.69 -42.80 64.95
N VAL A 897 15.95 -43.86 64.61
CA VAL A 897 16.27 -45.25 64.94
C VAL A 897 15.73 -46.16 63.85
N ASP A 898 16.35 -47.33 63.67
CA ASP A 898 15.75 -48.37 62.83
C ASP A 898 14.45 -48.86 63.49
N GLY A 899 13.34 -48.53 62.84
CA GLY A 899 11.99 -48.80 63.32
C GLY A 899 11.56 -50.26 63.26
N THR A 900 12.23 -51.07 62.43
CA THR A 900 12.06 -52.54 62.39
C THR A 900 12.84 -53.22 63.51
N PHE A 901 13.78 -52.49 64.11
CA PHE A 901 14.72 -52.97 65.12
C PHE A 901 15.62 -54.14 64.66
N GLU A 902 15.59 -54.52 63.38
CA GLU A 902 16.29 -55.68 62.84
C GLU A 902 17.79 -55.46 62.67
N SER A 903 18.23 -54.20 62.49
CA SER A 903 19.66 -53.85 62.41
C SER A 903 20.40 -53.96 63.75
N TYR A 904 19.68 -54.06 64.87
CA TYR A 904 20.25 -54.14 66.21
C TYR A 904 20.47 -55.59 66.67
N SER A 905 21.41 -55.79 67.60
CA SER A 905 21.61 -57.10 68.23
C SER A 905 20.52 -57.38 69.27
N ASP A 906 20.17 -58.66 69.48
CA ASP A 906 19.28 -59.04 70.58
C ASP A 906 19.90 -58.64 71.93
N GLY A 907 19.11 -58.00 72.79
CA GLY A 907 19.56 -57.41 74.06
C GLY A 907 20.19 -56.01 73.94
N GLN A 908 20.26 -55.41 72.75
CA GLN A 908 20.84 -54.08 72.57
C GLN A 908 19.98 -52.99 73.24
N VAL A 909 20.59 -52.20 74.11
CA VAL A 909 19.94 -51.06 74.79
C VAL A 909 19.91 -49.84 73.87
N LEU A 910 18.73 -49.31 73.58
CA LEU A 910 18.55 -48.13 72.72
C LEU A 910 18.24 -46.84 73.50
N GLY A 911 17.87 -46.94 74.78
CA GLY A 911 17.60 -45.76 75.61
C GLY A 911 17.11 -46.08 77.03
N GLY A 912 16.99 -45.03 77.85
CA GLY A 912 16.39 -45.11 79.19
C GLY A 912 17.17 -45.97 80.20
N ASN A 913 18.50 -45.99 80.12
CA ASN A 913 19.39 -46.75 81.01
C ASN A 913 18.99 -48.23 81.19
N GLY A 914 18.71 -48.92 80.08
CA GLY A 914 18.32 -50.34 80.07
C GLY A 914 16.81 -50.60 80.09
N THR A 915 15.97 -49.56 79.98
CA THR A 915 14.51 -49.71 79.94
C THR A 915 13.91 -49.67 78.53
N ALA A 916 14.69 -49.35 77.50
CA ALA A 916 14.33 -49.56 76.10
C ALA A 916 15.37 -50.49 75.47
N VAL A 917 14.97 -51.73 75.21
CA VAL A 917 15.88 -52.82 74.80
C VAL A 917 15.29 -53.56 73.61
N VAL A 918 16.11 -53.82 72.59
CA VAL A 918 15.71 -54.66 71.45
C VAL A 918 15.75 -56.11 71.89
N VAL A 919 14.66 -56.84 71.64
CA VAL A 919 14.52 -58.23 72.07
C VAL A 919 13.90 -59.10 70.98
N ALA A 920 14.29 -60.37 70.93
CA ALA A 920 13.72 -61.38 70.04
C ALA A 920 12.49 -62.11 70.63
N SER A 921 12.20 -61.87 71.92
CA SER A 921 11.21 -62.61 72.72
C SER A 921 9.76 -62.36 72.29
N GLN A 922 9.43 -61.15 71.86
CA GLN A 922 8.14 -60.75 71.30
C GLN A 922 8.38 -59.90 70.06
N LYS A 923 7.53 -60.03 69.04
CA LYS A 923 7.66 -59.34 67.76
C LYS A 923 6.34 -59.34 66.98
N PHE A 924 6.16 -58.34 66.13
CA PHE A 924 5.05 -58.23 65.19
C PHE A 924 5.49 -58.70 63.80
N THR A 925 6.55 -58.12 63.26
CA THR A 925 7.21 -58.58 62.03
C THR A 925 8.70 -58.81 62.26
N GLY A 926 9.41 -59.40 61.30
CA GLY A 926 10.83 -59.71 61.47
C GLY A 926 11.13 -60.73 62.60
N ASN A 927 12.26 -60.55 63.27
CA ASN A 927 12.78 -61.40 64.33
C ASN A 927 12.92 -60.69 65.69
N LYS A 928 12.80 -59.35 65.76
CA LYS A 928 13.00 -58.55 66.97
C LYS A 928 11.97 -57.42 67.08
N SER A 929 11.78 -56.90 68.28
CA SER A 929 11.04 -55.66 68.53
C SER A 929 11.67 -54.87 69.67
N LEU A 930 11.19 -53.65 69.92
CA LEU A 930 11.62 -52.85 71.06
C LEU A 930 10.74 -53.12 72.28
N GLN A 931 11.33 -53.71 73.32
CA GLN A 931 10.72 -53.75 74.64
C GLN A 931 10.98 -52.43 75.37
N VAL A 932 9.90 -51.75 75.76
CA VAL A 932 9.94 -50.60 76.67
C VAL A 932 9.32 -50.96 78.01
N SER A 933 10.09 -50.81 79.08
CA SER A 933 9.69 -51.23 80.43
C SER A 933 9.60 -50.08 81.42
N ARG A 934 8.70 -50.22 82.39
CA ARG A 934 8.64 -49.41 83.62
C ARG A 934 8.96 -50.33 84.81
N GLY A 935 9.96 -49.98 85.60
CA GLY A 935 10.29 -50.73 86.82
C GLY A 935 9.19 -50.65 87.88
N ALA A 936 9.18 -51.62 88.79
CA ALA A 936 8.38 -51.54 90.02
C ALA A 936 8.89 -50.43 90.94
N ASN A 937 8.02 -49.84 91.76
CA ASN A 937 8.34 -48.77 92.72
C ASN A 937 8.89 -47.46 92.09
N ASN A 938 8.71 -47.27 90.78
CA ASN A 938 9.30 -46.14 90.06
C ASN A 938 8.64 -44.81 90.47
N ASN A 939 9.45 -43.81 90.84
CA ASN A 939 8.96 -42.47 91.19
C ASN A 939 8.93 -41.58 89.94
N GLY A 940 7.74 -41.20 89.46
CA GLY A 940 7.54 -40.34 88.30
C GLY A 940 7.50 -41.05 86.94
N ASN A 941 7.75 -40.27 85.87
CA ASN A 941 7.76 -40.73 84.48
C ASN A 941 9.02 -41.57 84.19
N SER A 942 8.88 -42.61 83.35
CA SER A 942 10.03 -43.36 82.83
C SER A 942 10.24 -43.00 81.36
N ASP A 943 10.98 -41.92 81.14
CA ASP A 943 11.26 -41.34 79.84
C ASP A 943 12.47 -42.02 79.17
N LYS A 944 12.30 -42.43 77.92
CA LYS A 944 13.30 -43.05 77.06
C LYS A 944 13.48 -42.14 75.86
N GLN A 945 14.71 -41.76 75.58
CA GLN A 945 15.08 -41.09 74.33
C GLN A 945 15.79 -42.09 73.45
N LEU A 946 15.33 -42.25 72.21
CA LEU A 946 15.85 -43.25 71.28
C LEU A 946 16.56 -42.55 70.12
N GLY A 947 17.80 -42.97 69.87
CA GLY A 947 18.65 -42.39 68.84
C GLY A 947 19.36 -41.10 69.26
N SER A 948 20.02 -40.46 68.29
CA SER A 948 20.74 -39.19 68.52
C SER A 948 19.83 -37.98 68.32
N TRP A 949 20.12 -36.86 68.99
CA TRP A 949 19.43 -35.59 68.75
C TRP A 949 19.66 -35.11 67.31
N GLN A 950 18.60 -35.09 66.50
CA GLN A 950 18.62 -34.66 65.10
C GLN A 950 18.15 -33.21 64.95
N SER A 951 18.62 -32.53 63.91
CA SER A 951 18.10 -31.23 63.52
C SER A 951 16.70 -31.38 62.90
N VAL A 952 15.75 -30.54 63.28
CA VAL A 952 14.37 -30.54 62.78
C VAL A 952 13.88 -29.11 62.54
N ARG A 953 12.88 -28.94 61.67
CA ARG A 953 12.22 -27.63 61.46
C ARG A 953 11.41 -27.23 62.69
N GLU A 954 11.34 -25.93 62.99
CA GLU A 954 10.66 -25.44 64.19
C GLU A 954 9.16 -25.77 64.23
N ASP A 955 8.51 -25.78 63.08
CA ASP A 955 7.10 -26.10 62.88
C ASP A 955 6.86 -27.54 62.42
N ALA A 956 7.91 -28.36 62.40
CA ALA A 956 7.87 -29.71 61.84
C ALA A 956 6.70 -30.55 62.41
N LYS A 957 6.07 -31.32 61.52
CA LYS A 957 5.02 -32.29 61.83
C LYS A 957 5.53 -33.69 61.54
N PHE A 958 5.63 -34.53 62.57
CA PHE A 958 6.09 -35.91 62.42
C PHE A 958 4.94 -36.87 62.65
N ARG A 959 4.63 -37.69 61.64
CA ARG A 959 3.67 -38.78 61.77
C ARG A 959 4.37 -40.01 62.34
N PHE A 960 3.85 -40.52 63.46
CA PHE A 960 4.28 -41.77 64.07
C PHE A 960 3.28 -42.86 63.71
N GLU A 961 3.78 -44.00 63.28
CA GLU A 961 3.03 -45.23 63.08
C GLU A 961 3.82 -46.39 63.68
N PHE A 962 3.19 -47.24 64.48
CA PHE A 962 3.85 -48.41 65.05
C PHE A 962 2.83 -49.44 65.52
N TRP A 963 3.27 -50.67 65.71
CA TRP A 963 2.50 -51.70 66.39
C TRP A 963 2.94 -51.79 67.84
N ALA A 964 2.00 -51.97 68.77
CA ALA A 964 2.33 -52.20 70.17
C ALA A 964 1.51 -53.36 70.77
N MET A 965 2.11 -54.08 71.72
CA MET A 965 1.51 -55.21 72.42
C MET A 965 2.02 -55.29 73.86
N MET A 966 1.12 -55.61 74.80
CA MET A 966 1.48 -55.92 76.19
C MET A 966 1.14 -57.39 76.46
N PRO A 967 2.06 -58.20 77.01
CA PRO A 967 1.77 -59.59 77.33
C PRO A 967 0.71 -59.73 78.43
N ALA A 968 -0.06 -60.83 78.44
CA ALA A 968 -1.15 -61.03 79.40
C ALA A 968 -0.69 -61.13 80.86
N ASP A 969 0.55 -61.57 81.10
CA ASP A 969 1.14 -61.74 82.44
C ASP A 969 1.62 -60.44 83.10
N GLN A 970 1.65 -59.32 82.36
CA GLN A 970 2.02 -58.01 82.89
C GLN A 970 0.91 -57.46 83.79
N ALA A 971 1.23 -56.85 84.94
CA ALA A 971 0.23 -56.32 85.86
C ALA A 971 0.45 -54.81 86.14
N PRO A 972 0.29 -53.92 85.14
CA PRO A 972 0.48 -52.49 85.35
C PRO A 972 -0.54 -51.90 86.34
N SER A 973 -0.18 -50.77 86.96
CA SER A 973 -1.11 -50.02 87.80
C SER A 973 -2.32 -49.51 87.00
N SER A 974 -3.48 -49.36 87.65
CA SER A 974 -4.66 -48.72 87.03
C SER A 974 -4.32 -47.32 86.50
N GLY A 975 -4.81 -46.99 85.29
CA GLY A 975 -4.54 -45.71 84.61
C GLY A 975 -3.15 -45.59 83.97
N TRP A 976 -2.42 -46.70 83.77
CA TRP A 976 -1.13 -46.67 83.05
C TRP A 976 -1.28 -46.15 81.62
N THR A 977 -0.23 -45.49 81.14
CA THR A 977 -0.12 -45.05 79.75
C THR A 977 1.32 -45.15 79.28
N THR A 978 1.52 -45.40 77.98
CA THR A 978 2.81 -45.22 77.31
C THR A 978 2.65 -44.17 76.22
N LEU A 979 3.34 -43.04 76.37
CA LEU A 979 3.35 -41.98 75.36
C LEU A 979 4.47 -42.22 74.37
N VAL A 980 4.19 -42.07 73.08
CA VAL A 980 5.18 -42.15 72.00
C VAL A 980 5.11 -40.85 71.20
N GLY A 981 6.25 -40.20 71.01
CA GLY A 981 6.34 -38.95 70.26
C GLY A 981 7.76 -38.43 70.19
N ILE A 982 7.92 -37.11 70.27
CA ILE A 982 9.24 -36.45 70.24
C ILE A 982 9.48 -35.64 71.50
N ASN A 983 10.75 -35.52 71.87
CA ASN A 983 11.23 -34.47 72.75
C ASN A 983 12.07 -33.49 71.91
N SER A 984 11.79 -32.19 72.02
CA SER A 984 12.52 -31.15 71.30
C SER A 984 13.14 -30.09 72.19
N LEU A 985 14.23 -29.49 71.72
CA LEU A 985 15.00 -28.46 72.43
C LEU A 985 14.99 -27.15 71.66
N ASN A 986 14.83 -26.05 72.38
CA ASN A 986 15.17 -24.72 71.85
C ASN A 986 16.66 -24.40 72.03
N ALA A 987 17.11 -23.28 71.46
CA ALA A 987 18.50 -22.82 71.58
C ALA A 987 18.99 -22.64 73.03
N ALA A 988 18.08 -22.43 73.99
CA ALA A 988 18.39 -22.32 75.42
C ALA A 988 18.48 -23.68 76.16
N GLY A 989 18.31 -24.81 75.46
CA GLY A 989 18.38 -26.14 76.04
C GLY A 989 17.11 -26.58 76.79
N GLN A 990 15.98 -25.92 76.59
CA GLN A 990 14.72 -26.25 77.25
C GLN A 990 13.96 -27.34 76.49
N ASN A 991 13.58 -28.43 77.19
CA ASN A 991 12.84 -29.56 76.62
C ASN A 991 11.36 -29.24 76.36
N SER A 992 10.78 -29.85 75.32
CA SER A 992 9.35 -29.86 75.04
C SER A 992 8.92 -31.25 74.58
N TRP A 993 8.01 -31.85 75.34
CA TRP A 993 7.63 -33.25 75.19
C TRP A 993 6.27 -33.32 74.48
N GLN A 994 6.26 -33.81 73.25
CA GLN A 994 5.08 -33.82 72.38
C GLN A 994 4.70 -35.25 72.02
N SER A 995 3.59 -35.72 72.56
CA SER A 995 3.07 -37.06 72.24
C SER A 995 2.39 -37.04 70.86
N ALA A 996 2.79 -37.96 69.98
CA ALA A 996 2.02 -38.27 68.78
C ALA A 996 0.89 -39.25 69.10
N VAL A 997 1.17 -40.22 69.98
CA VAL A 997 0.28 -41.32 70.34
C VAL A 997 0.33 -41.57 71.85
N THR A 998 -0.83 -41.89 72.43
CA THR A 998 -0.98 -42.39 73.80
C THR A 998 -1.49 -43.82 73.76
N VAL A 999 -0.66 -44.78 74.16
CA VAL A 999 -1.06 -46.18 74.36
C VAL A 999 -1.56 -46.35 75.78
N SER A 1000 -2.72 -46.96 75.96
CA SER A 1000 -3.36 -47.21 77.26
C SER A 1000 -4.09 -48.55 77.23
N GLU A 1001 -4.59 -49.02 78.37
CA GLU A 1001 -5.37 -50.26 78.43
C GLU A 1001 -6.55 -50.25 77.44
N ALA A 1002 -7.30 -49.13 77.39
CA ALA A 1002 -8.42 -48.97 76.47
C ALA A 1002 -7.99 -48.96 75.00
N ALA A 1003 -6.82 -48.39 74.69
CA ALA A 1003 -6.32 -48.26 73.33
C ALA A 1003 -5.74 -49.57 72.78
N LEU A 1004 -5.26 -50.48 73.64
CA LEU A 1004 -4.87 -51.84 73.24
C LEU A 1004 -6.09 -52.76 73.03
N GLY A 1005 -7.19 -52.53 73.75
CA GLY A 1005 -8.41 -53.33 73.67
C GLY A 1005 -8.30 -54.73 74.33
N ALA A 1006 -7.17 -55.43 74.15
CA ALA A 1006 -6.83 -56.68 74.83
C ALA A 1006 -5.29 -56.87 74.88
N ARG A 1007 -4.81 -57.69 75.84
CA ARG A 1007 -3.39 -58.08 75.96
C ARG A 1007 -3.07 -59.29 75.08
N ASP A 1008 -1.78 -59.58 74.88
CA ASP A 1008 -1.23 -60.57 73.92
C ASP A 1008 -1.62 -60.31 72.44
N LYS A 1009 -2.05 -59.09 72.13
CA LYS A 1009 -2.44 -58.69 70.78
C LYS A 1009 -1.67 -57.47 70.33
N TRP A 1010 -1.09 -57.54 69.13
CA TRP A 1010 -0.49 -56.39 68.46
C TRP A 1010 -1.58 -55.47 67.89
N VAL A 1011 -1.48 -54.18 68.20
CA VAL A 1011 -2.39 -53.13 67.75
C VAL A 1011 -1.60 -52.03 67.07
N LYS A 1012 -2.06 -51.60 65.89
CA LYS A 1012 -1.44 -50.49 65.17
C LYS A 1012 -1.91 -49.15 65.73
N PHE A 1013 -0.97 -48.27 65.99
CA PHE A 1013 -1.19 -46.91 66.43
C PHE A 1013 -0.68 -45.92 65.39
N THR A 1014 -1.37 -44.79 65.24
CA THR A 1014 -0.95 -43.68 64.39
C THR A 1014 -1.29 -42.34 65.01
N GLY A 1015 -0.43 -41.35 64.83
CA GLY A 1015 -0.65 -39.98 65.32
C GLY A 1015 0.41 -39.00 64.82
N ILE A 1016 0.22 -37.70 65.06
CA ILE A 1016 1.16 -36.66 64.62
C ILE A 1016 1.66 -35.89 65.83
N ALA A 1017 2.98 -35.85 66.02
CA ALA A 1017 3.62 -34.92 66.94
C ALA A 1017 4.00 -33.64 66.19
N SER A 1018 3.68 -32.50 66.79
CA SER A 1018 4.05 -31.18 66.29
C SER A 1018 5.21 -30.63 67.10
N ASN A 1019 6.26 -30.13 66.44
CA ASN A 1019 7.39 -29.50 67.13
C ASN A 1019 7.06 -28.12 67.75
N ASN A 1020 5.82 -27.65 67.56
CA ASN A 1020 5.16 -26.52 68.24
C ASN A 1020 5.85 -25.14 68.18
N GLY A 1021 6.83 -24.94 67.29
CA GLY A 1021 7.48 -23.64 67.07
C GLY A 1021 8.29 -23.12 68.26
N GLY A 1022 8.74 -21.87 68.16
CA GLY A 1022 9.39 -21.14 69.25
C GLY A 1022 10.89 -21.42 69.42
N GLY A 1023 11.66 -21.48 68.32
CA GLY A 1023 13.13 -21.62 68.38
C GLY A 1023 13.63 -23.06 68.52
N ARG A 1024 12.76 -24.06 68.32
CA ARG A 1024 13.04 -25.48 68.57
C ARG A 1024 13.57 -26.19 67.34
N THR A 1025 14.88 -26.32 67.23
CA THR A 1025 15.53 -26.82 66.01
C THR A 1025 16.14 -28.22 66.14
N ARG A 1026 15.99 -28.88 67.30
CA ARG A 1026 16.50 -30.24 67.53
C ARG A 1026 15.46 -31.11 68.22
N ALA A 1027 15.32 -32.36 67.80
CA ALA A 1027 14.42 -33.33 68.40
C ALA A 1027 15.01 -34.76 68.46
N VAL A 1028 14.45 -35.57 69.34
CA VAL A 1028 14.74 -37.01 69.50
C VAL A 1028 13.44 -37.77 69.74
N VAL A 1029 13.38 -39.05 69.33
CA VAL A 1029 12.24 -39.91 69.65
C VAL A 1029 12.14 -40.07 71.16
N TRP A 1030 10.94 -39.92 71.68
CA TRP A 1030 10.63 -39.99 73.09
C TRP A 1030 9.52 -41.00 73.34
N ILE A 1031 9.79 -41.95 74.24
CA ILE A 1031 8.81 -42.91 74.73
C ILE A 1031 8.76 -42.80 76.26
N SER A 1032 7.57 -42.57 76.82
CA SER A 1032 7.35 -42.39 78.26
C SER A 1032 6.38 -43.42 78.78
N THR A 1033 6.89 -44.43 79.48
CA THR A 1033 6.06 -45.43 80.17
C THR A 1033 5.66 -44.87 81.55
N ARG A 1034 4.36 -44.72 81.80
CA ARG A 1034 3.77 -44.05 82.97
C ARG A 1034 2.83 -44.97 83.74
N GLY A 1035 2.67 -44.70 85.04
CA GLY A 1035 1.84 -45.45 86.00
C GLY A 1035 1.92 -44.83 87.40
N ALA A 1036 1.32 -45.48 88.40
CA ALA A 1036 1.37 -45.04 89.80
C ALA A 1036 2.82 -44.95 90.33
N SER A 1037 3.11 -43.99 91.21
CA SER A 1037 4.45 -43.75 91.79
C SER A 1037 4.55 -44.20 93.26
N GLY A 1038 5.73 -44.58 93.72
CA GLY A 1038 6.00 -44.93 95.12
C GLY A 1038 6.15 -46.43 95.40
N SER A 1039 6.59 -46.77 96.61
CA SER A 1039 6.79 -48.15 97.09
C SER A 1039 5.49 -48.97 97.06
N GLY A 1040 5.53 -50.20 96.56
CA GLY A 1040 4.39 -51.09 96.36
C GLY A 1040 3.72 -51.01 94.99
N THR A 1041 4.23 -50.18 94.05
CA THR A 1041 3.64 -50.03 92.71
C THR A 1041 4.23 -51.03 91.70
N PRO A 1042 3.39 -51.70 90.87
CA PRO A 1042 3.88 -52.70 89.93
C PRO A 1042 4.51 -52.06 88.68
N GLY A 1043 5.47 -52.76 88.09
CA GLY A 1043 6.06 -52.44 86.79
C GLY A 1043 5.31 -53.10 85.62
N TYR A 1044 5.69 -52.78 84.39
CA TYR A 1044 5.19 -53.45 83.18
C TYR A 1044 6.16 -53.32 82.01
N SER A 1045 6.03 -54.20 81.02
CA SER A 1045 6.67 -54.08 79.72
C SER A 1045 5.62 -53.94 78.61
N LEU A 1046 5.90 -53.06 77.65
CA LEU A 1046 5.18 -52.93 76.40
C LEU A 1046 6.19 -53.17 75.26
N TYR A 1047 5.78 -53.91 74.24
CA TYR A 1047 6.60 -54.17 73.07
C TYR A 1047 6.08 -53.30 71.93
N ILE A 1048 7.01 -52.65 71.24
CA ILE A 1048 6.75 -51.74 70.11
C ILE A 1048 7.54 -52.27 68.92
N ASP A 1049 6.88 -52.37 67.77
CA ASP A 1049 7.48 -52.91 66.56
C ASP A 1049 7.01 -52.13 65.32
N ASP A 1050 7.78 -52.20 64.23
CA ASP A 1050 7.56 -51.45 62.99
C ASP A 1050 7.30 -49.95 63.21
N LEU A 1051 8.16 -49.29 63.99
CA LEU A 1051 8.06 -47.85 64.27
C LEU A 1051 8.49 -47.01 63.05
N VAL A 1052 7.52 -46.50 62.33
CA VAL A 1052 7.71 -45.58 61.21
C VAL A 1052 7.47 -44.15 61.66
N ILE A 1053 8.43 -43.27 61.39
CA ILE A 1053 8.33 -41.83 61.66
C ILE A 1053 8.61 -41.07 60.38
N THR A 1054 7.61 -40.31 59.91
CA THR A 1054 7.68 -39.57 58.64
C THR A 1054 7.52 -38.08 58.91
N ASP A 1055 8.45 -37.26 58.41
CA ASP A 1055 8.22 -35.80 58.33
C ASP A 1055 7.13 -35.53 57.29
N VAL A 1056 5.98 -35.04 57.75
CA VAL A 1056 4.82 -34.71 56.92
C VAL A 1056 4.54 -33.21 56.88
N THR A 1057 5.53 -32.37 57.22
CA THR A 1057 5.33 -30.91 57.34
C THR A 1057 4.84 -30.29 56.03
N ASP A 1058 5.54 -30.51 54.92
CA ASP A 1058 5.17 -29.93 53.62
C ASP A 1058 3.91 -30.57 53.05
N ALA A 1059 3.76 -31.89 53.23
CA ALA A 1059 2.56 -32.61 52.80
C ALA A 1059 1.31 -32.13 53.55
N LYS A 1060 1.43 -31.85 54.85
CA LYS A 1060 0.34 -31.31 55.67
C LYS A 1060 0.05 -29.85 55.30
N ALA A 1061 1.08 -29.04 55.07
CA ALA A 1061 0.91 -27.65 54.60
C ALA A 1061 0.29 -27.58 53.20
N ALA A 1062 0.68 -28.47 52.28
CA ALA A 1062 0.10 -28.58 50.95
C ALA A 1062 -1.35 -29.07 50.99
N GLN A 1063 -1.67 -30.00 51.88
CA GLN A 1063 -3.06 -30.42 52.12
C GLN A 1063 -3.90 -29.24 52.64
N ASP A 1064 -3.41 -28.48 53.61
CA ASP A 1064 -4.10 -27.29 54.14
C ASP A 1064 -4.28 -26.20 53.07
N ALA A 1065 -3.28 -25.99 52.20
CA ALA A 1065 -3.36 -25.07 51.07
C ALA A 1065 -4.31 -25.55 49.96
N SER A 1066 -4.37 -26.87 49.72
CA SER A 1066 -5.29 -27.48 48.78
C SER A 1066 -6.74 -27.33 49.25
N ASP A 1067 -7.01 -27.52 50.54
CA ASP A 1067 -8.35 -27.33 51.12
C ASP A 1067 -8.79 -25.85 51.06
N ALA A 1068 -7.85 -24.93 51.27
CA ALA A 1068 -8.07 -23.50 51.07
C ALA A 1068 -8.32 -23.14 49.58
N THR A 1069 -7.59 -23.78 48.66
CA THR A 1069 -7.76 -23.59 47.21
C THR A 1069 -9.09 -24.16 46.73
N ALA A 1070 -9.50 -25.34 47.21
CA ALA A 1070 -10.80 -25.93 46.93
C ALA A 1070 -11.94 -25.01 47.41
N SER A 1071 -11.78 -24.40 48.58
CA SER A 1071 -12.71 -23.40 49.11
C SER A 1071 -12.77 -22.13 48.22
N ALA A 1072 -11.63 -21.66 47.71
CA ALA A 1072 -11.57 -20.52 46.79
C ALA A 1072 -12.19 -20.82 45.41
N VAL A 1073 -11.95 -22.03 44.88
CA VAL A 1073 -12.55 -22.52 43.63
C VAL A 1073 -14.07 -22.62 43.78
N SER A 1074 -14.56 -23.16 44.90
CA SER A 1074 -16.00 -23.18 45.19
C SER A 1074 -16.61 -21.77 45.23
N GLY A 1075 -15.89 -20.79 45.78
CA GLY A 1075 -16.31 -19.38 45.79
C GLY A 1075 -16.30 -18.74 44.40
N LEU A 1076 -15.34 -19.09 43.53
CA LEU A 1076 -15.30 -18.62 42.15
C LEU A 1076 -16.45 -19.21 41.32
N THR A 1077 -16.73 -20.50 41.46
CA THR A 1077 -17.86 -21.17 40.79
C THR A 1077 -19.18 -20.46 41.11
N ALA A 1078 -19.45 -20.14 42.38
CA ALA A 1078 -20.67 -19.42 42.77
C ALA A 1078 -20.78 -18.03 42.11
N ARG A 1079 -19.67 -17.29 42.02
CA ARG A 1079 -19.64 -15.97 41.35
C ARG A 1079 -19.82 -16.07 39.84
N VAL A 1080 -19.24 -17.10 39.21
CA VAL A 1080 -19.41 -17.36 37.78
C VAL A 1080 -20.86 -17.72 37.48
N THR A 1081 -21.50 -18.56 38.30
CA THR A 1081 -22.93 -18.89 38.14
C THR A 1081 -23.84 -17.67 38.32
N ASP A 1082 -23.56 -16.77 39.26
CA ASP A 1082 -24.30 -15.49 39.40
C ASP A 1082 -24.09 -14.57 38.18
N ALA A 1083 -22.87 -14.51 37.66
CA ALA A 1083 -22.57 -13.76 36.44
C ALA A 1083 -23.26 -14.35 35.20
N GLU A 1084 -23.27 -15.67 35.05
CA GLU A 1084 -23.99 -16.39 33.99
C GLU A 1084 -25.51 -16.14 34.08
N GLY A 1085 -26.07 -16.11 35.29
CA GLY A 1085 -27.47 -15.74 35.51
C GLY A 1085 -27.78 -14.30 35.07
N LYS A 1086 -26.90 -13.34 35.40
CA LYS A 1086 -27.03 -11.94 34.96
C LYS A 1086 -26.86 -11.77 33.46
N ILE A 1087 -25.91 -12.46 32.85
CA ILE A 1087 -25.68 -12.47 31.40
C ILE A 1087 -26.91 -13.06 30.69
N THR A 1088 -27.48 -14.15 31.22
CA THR A 1088 -28.72 -14.75 30.70
C THR A 1088 -29.90 -13.78 30.79
N ALA A 1089 -30.04 -13.06 31.90
CA ALA A 1089 -31.07 -12.03 32.04
C ALA A 1089 -30.87 -10.84 31.07
N GLN A 1090 -29.62 -10.41 30.86
CA GLN A 1090 -29.28 -9.38 29.87
C GLN A 1090 -29.55 -9.86 28.44
N ALA A 1091 -29.27 -11.13 28.13
CA ALA A 1091 -29.58 -11.74 26.83
C ALA A 1091 -31.10 -11.77 26.60
N GLN A 1092 -31.90 -12.14 27.61
CA GLN A 1092 -33.37 -12.08 27.55
C GLN A 1092 -33.88 -10.65 27.33
N GLN A 1093 -33.26 -9.65 27.98
CA GLN A 1093 -33.57 -8.23 27.73
C GLN A 1093 -33.20 -7.78 26.31
N GLN A 1094 -32.07 -8.24 25.77
CA GLN A 1094 -31.69 -7.99 24.37
C GLN A 1094 -32.67 -8.65 23.39
N THR A 1095 -33.11 -9.88 23.64
CA THR A 1095 -34.13 -10.55 22.83
C THR A 1095 -35.46 -9.78 22.89
N ALA A 1096 -35.90 -9.34 24.07
CA ALA A 1096 -37.11 -8.54 24.20
C ALA A 1096 -37.00 -7.17 23.49
N LEU A 1097 -35.81 -6.57 23.49
CA LEU A 1097 -35.53 -5.36 22.75
C LEU A 1097 -35.54 -5.60 21.24
N ALA A 1098 -34.94 -6.70 20.77
CA ALA A 1098 -34.99 -7.11 19.36
C ALA A 1098 -36.44 -7.31 18.90
N THR A 1099 -37.27 -8.01 19.67
CA THR A 1099 -38.71 -8.15 19.37
C THR A 1099 -39.44 -6.81 19.33
N LYS A 1100 -39.11 -5.86 20.21
CA LYS A 1100 -39.69 -4.50 20.16
C LYS A 1100 -39.25 -3.73 18.91
N VAL A 1101 -38.01 -3.90 18.48
CA VAL A 1101 -37.48 -3.31 17.24
C VAL A 1101 -38.16 -3.93 16.02
N ASP A 1102 -38.31 -5.26 15.97
CA ASP A 1102 -39.01 -5.95 14.88
C ASP A 1102 -40.49 -5.53 14.77
N ASN A 1103 -41.15 -5.34 15.91
CA ASN A 1103 -42.51 -4.80 15.97
C ASN A 1103 -42.56 -3.34 15.49
N ALA A 1104 -41.55 -2.53 15.82
CA ALA A 1104 -41.45 -1.15 15.34
C ALA A 1104 -41.22 -1.11 13.82
N ASN A 1105 -40.34 -1.97 13.29
CA ASN A 1105 -40.12 -2.11 11.84
C ASN A 1105 -41.39 -2.55 11.13
N SER A 1106 -42.12 -3.54 11.66
CA SER A 1106 -43.41 -3.96 11.09
C SER A 1106 -44.44 -2.83 11.07
N ARG A 1107 -44.44 -1.95 12.08
CA ARG A 1107 -45.30 -0.75 12.09
C ARG A 1107 -44.86 0.27 11.04
N VAL A 1108 -43.56 0.47 10.86
CA VAL A 1108 -43.00 1.34 9.81
C VAL A 1108 -43.36 0.83 8.42
N ASP A 1109 -43.26 -0.48 8.18
CA ASP A 1109 -43.64 -1.11 6.92
C ASP A 1109 -45.15 -0.94 6.64
N ASN A 1110 -46.00 -1.10 7.66
CA ASN A 1110 -47.43 -0.84 7.54
C ASN A 1110 -47.74 0.64 7.26
N MET A 1111 -47.00 1.57 7.87
CA MET A 1111 -47.12 3.01 7.58
C MET A 1111 -46.66 3.33 6.16
N ALA A 1112 -45.55 2.74 5.70
CA ALA A 1112 -45.06 2.89 4.33
C ALA A 1112 -46.06 2.36 3.30
N LYS A 1113 -46.68 1.20 3.59
CA LYS A 1113 -47.78 0.66 2.77
C LYS A 1113 -48.98 1.60 2.75
N THR A 1114 -49.41 2.11 3.91
CA THR A 1114 -50.52 3.08 4.01
C THR A 1114 -50.24 4.36 3.21
N LEU A 1115 -49.00 4.84 3.24
CA LEU A 1115 -48.58 6.02 2.49
C LEU A 1115 -48.59 5.75 0.98
N SER A 1116 -48.08 4.59 0.55
CA SER A 1116 -48.11 4.15 -0.85
C SER A 1116 -49.54 3.98 -1.38
N ASP A 1117 -50.43 3.41 -0.58
CA ASP A 1117 -51.85 3.23 -0.91
C ASP A 1117 -52.57 4.59 -0.99
N SER A 1118 -52.22 5.53 -0.11
CA SER A 1118 -52.71 6.91 -0.14
C SER A 1118 -52.22 7.68 -1.36
N GLN A 1119 -50.95 7.53 -1.75
CA GLN A 1119 -50.39 8.11 -2.97
C GLN A 1119 -51.07 7.53 -4.22
N SER A 1120 -51.33 6.23 -4.25
CA SER A 1120 -52.03 5.56 -5.35
C SER A 1120 -53.48 6.04 -5.46
N THR A 1121 -54.15 6.25 -4.32
CA THR A 1121 -55.49 6.82 -4.25
C THR A 1121 -55.48 8.27 -4.73
N GLN A 1122 -54.51 9.10 -4.31
CA GLN A 1122 -54.37 10.47 -4.77
C GLN A 1122 -54.08 10.55 -6.27
N ALA A 1123 -53.24 9.67 -6.80
CA ALA A 1123 -52.96 9.59 -8.24
C ALA A 1123 -54.20 9.19 -9.05
N SER A 1124 -54.99 8.24 -8.53
CA SER A 1124 -56.28 7.85 -9.14
C SER A 1124 -57.28 9.00 -9.10
N LEU A 1125 -57.35 9.74 -7.98
CA LEU A 1125 -58.20 10.91 -7.84
C LEU A 1125 -57.78 12.03 -8.80
N ASN A 1126 -56.48 12.30 -8.92
CA ASN A 1126 -55.93 13.28 -9.86
C ASN A 1126 -56.25 12.90 -11.31
N THR A 1127 -56.12 11.62 -11.67
CA THR A 1127 -56.47 11.12 -13.01
C THR A 1127 -57.97 11.29 -13.28
N SER A 1128 -58.82 10.98 -12.30
CA SER A 1128 -60.27 11.19 -12.41
C SER A 1128 -60.63 12.67 -12.53
N LEU A 1129 -59.99 13.55 -11.76
CA LEU A 1129 -60.18 15.00 -11.87
C LEU A 1129 -59.73 15.51 -13.24
N GLN A 1130 -58.56 15.08 -13.72
CA GLN A 1130 -58.06 15.46 -15.03
C GLN A 1130 -59.02 15.01 -16.13
N SER A 1131 -59.54 13.79 -16.06
CA SER A 1131 -60.55 13.29 -17.00
C SER A 1131 -61.85 14.11 -16.95
N GLN A 1132 -62.30 14.56 -15.78
CA GLN A 1132 -63.45 15.46 -15.65
C GLN A 1132 -63.17 16.85 -16.23
N ILE A 1133 -61.97 17.39 -16.00
CA ILE A 1133 -61.52 18.67 -16.56
C ILE A 1133 -61.48 18.58 -18.09
N ASP A 1134 -60.89 17.53 -18.65
CA ASP A 1134 -60.77 17.31 -20.08
C ASP A 1134 -62.16 17.14 -20.73
N ALA A 1135 -63.06 16.40 -20.06
CA ALA A 1135 -64.45 16.26 -20.51
C ALA A 1135 -65.19 17.62 -20.49
N GLN A 1136 -65.01 18.43 -19.44
CA GLN A 1136 -65.61 19.75 -19.35
C GLN A 1136 -65.01 20.73 -20.38
N ALA A 1137 -63.69 20.66 -20.62
CA ALA A 1137 -63.02 21.44 -21.64
C ALA A 1137 -63.51 21.07 -23.05
N ALA A 1138 -63.65 19.77 -23.34
CA ALA A 1138 -64.21 19.29 -24.60
C ALA A 1138 -65.67 19.75 -24.79
N ALA A 1139 -66.48 19.70 -23.73
CA ALA A 1139 -67.85 20.24 -23.77
C ALA A 1139 -67.86 21.75 -24.04
N ASN A 1140 -66.99 22.52 -23.38
CA ASN A 1140 -66.86 23.96 -23.60
C ASN A 1140 -66.38 24.30 -25.02
N ILE A 1141 -65.40 23.57 -25.57
CA ILE A 1141 -64.94 23.72 -26.95
C ILE A 1141 -66.08 23.43 -27.94
N LYS A 1142 -66.86 22.38 -27.69
CA LYS A 1142 -68.02 22.03 -28.52
C LYS A 1142 -69.08 23.14 -28.46
N ASN A 1143 -69.34 23.70 -27.27
CA ASN A 1143 -70.24 24.82 -27.09
C ASN A 1143 -69.74 26.07 -27.82
N GLN A 1144 -68.44 26.39 -27.71
CA GLN A 1144 -67.82 27.51 -28.43
C GLN A 1144 -67.90 27.33 -29.94
N THR A 1145 -67.63 26.13 -30.45
CA THR A 1145 -67.76 25.80 -31.88
C THR A 1145 -69.21 25.98 -32.36
N THR A 1146 -70.17 25.57 -31.54
CA THR A 1146 -71.60 25.73 -31.83
C THR A 1146 -71.98 27.22 -31.87
N LEU A 1147 -71.47 28.00 -30.92
CA LEU A 1147 -71.66 29.45 -30.86
C LEU A 1147 -71.04 30.13 -32.09
N ASP A 1148 -69.79 29.81 -32.43
CA ASP A 1148 -69.08 30.36 -33.59
C ASP A 1148 -69.80 30.03 -34.90
N ASN A 1149 -70.32 28.82 -35.05
CA ASN A 1149 -71.13 28.42 -36.20
C ASN A 1149 -72.45 29.20 -36.26
N THR A 1150 -73.08 29.44 -35.10
CA THR A 1150 -74.29 30.27 -35.00
C THR A 1150 -73.96 31.71 -35.40
N ILE A 1151 -72.85 32.27 -34.91
CA ILE A 1151 -72.39 33.63 -35.26
C ILE A 1151 -72.12 33.72 -36.77
N LYS A 1152 -71.42 32.75 -37.36
CA LYS A 1152 -71.18 32.68 -38.81
C LYS A 1152 -72.48 32.58 -39.60
N SER A 1153 -73.44 31.78 -39.13
CA SER A 1153 -74.76 31.67 -39.75
C SER A 1153 -75.51 32.99 -39.67
N VAL A 1154 -75.49 33.67 -38.52
CA VAL A 1154 -76.11 35.00 -38.36
C VAL A 1154 -75.42 36.02 -39.26
N ALA A 1155 -74.10 36.06 -39.31
CA ALA A 1155 -73.35 36.95 -40.20
C ALA A 1155 -73.66 36.68 -41.67
N SER A 1156 -73.82 35.41 -42.07
CA SER A 1156 -74.27 35.04 -43.42
C SER A 1156 -75.69 35.54 -43.68
N ILE A 1157 -76.61 35.36 -42.74
CA ILE A 1157 -77.99 35.88 -42.84
C ILE A 1157 -77.97 37.40 -42.97
N THR A 1158 -77.18 38.10 -42.15
CA THR A 1158 -77.02 39.56 -42.22
C THR A 1158 -76.45 39.98 -43.57
N SER A 1159 -75.43 39.29 -44.09
CA SER A 1159 -74.87 39.56 -45.42
C SER A 1159 -75.90 39.33 -46.54
N THR A 1160 -76.71 38.27 -46.45
CA THR A 1160 -77.81 38.02 -47.37
C THR A 1160 -78.88 39.11 -47.27
N GLN A 1161 -79.24 39.53 -46.06
CA GLN A 1161 -80.17 40.64 -45.83
C GLN A 1161 -79.61 41.97 -46.38
N GLN A 1162 -78.31 42.23 -46.23
CA GLN A 1162 -77.63 43.39 -46.81
C GLN A 1162 -77.69 43.34 -48.34
N THR A 1163 -77.41 42.17 -48.93
CA THR A 1163 -77.50 41.94 -50.38
C THR A 1163 -78.93 42.13 -50.87
N HIS A 1164 -79.93 41.62 -50.14
CA HIS A 1164 -81.33 41.84 -50.44
C HIS A 1164 -81.72 43.32 -50.30
N ALA A 1165 -81.21 44.04 -49.30
CA ALA A 1165 -81.47 45.47 -49.12
C ALA A 1165 -80.87 46.27 -50.29
N THR A 1166 -79.64 45.97 -50.70
CA THR A 1166 -79.00 46.57 -51.89
C THR A 1166 -79.75 46.22 -53.17
N ALA A 1167 -80.22 44.97 -53.31
CA ALA A 1167 -81.06 44.56 -54.43
C ALA A 1167 -82.42 45.29 -54.42
N LEU A 1168 -83.00 45.52 -53.24
CA LEU A 1168 -84.23 46.31 -53.07
C LEU A 1168 -84.00 47.78 -53.43
N GLU A 1169 -82.87 48.37 -53.03
CA GLU A 1169 -82.46 49.72 -53.45
C GLU A 1169 -82.24 49.80 -54.95
N ALA A 1170 -81.61 48.78 -55.55
CA ALA A 1170 -81.42 48.69 -56.99
C ALA A 1170 -82.76 48.53 -57.72
N LEU A 1171 -83.67 47.70 -57.23
CA LEU A 1171 -85.04 47.57 -57.73
C LEU A 1171 -85.85 48.85 -57.55
N ALA A 1172 -85.72 49.54 -56.42
CA ALA A 1172 -86.36 50.84 -56.19
C ALA A 1172 -85.82 51.90 -57.14
N THR A 1173 -84.51 51.90 -57.41
CA THR A 1173 -83.86 52.77 -58.39
C THR A 1173 -84.31 52.42 -59.80
N GLN A 1174 -84.37 51.14 -60.15
CA GLN A 1174 -84.87 50.66 -61.43
C GLN A 1174 -86.35 50.98 -61.61
N GLN A 1175 -87.16 50.88 -60.55
CA GLN A 1175 -88.57 51.26 -60.53
C GLN A 1175 -88.73 52.78 -60.65
N THR A 1176 -87.87 53.58 -60.01
CA THR A 1176 -87.86 55.05 -60.20
C THR A 1176 -87.50 55.40 -61.65
N THR A 1177 -86.54 54.69 -62.23
CA THR A 1177 -86.13 54.83 -63.63
C THR A 1177 -87.24 54.39 -64.59
N LEU A 1178 -87.89 53.25 -64.35
CA LEU A 1178 -89.07 52.79 -65.08
C LEU A 1178 -90.25 53.76 -64.94
N THR A 1179 -90.49 54.30 -63.74
CA THR A 1179 -91.55 55.30 -63.53
C THR A 1179 -91.24 56.59 -64.29
N SER A 1180 -89.96 56.97 -64.40
CA SER A 1180 -89.53 58.10 -65.24
C SER A 1180 -89.60 57.81 -66.75
N SER A 1181 -89.43 56.55 -67.19
CA SER A 1181 -89.52 56.15 -68.61
C SER A 1181 -90.94 55.82 -69.08
N VAL A 1182 -91.85 55.47 -68.17
CA VAL A 1182 -93.26 55.11 -68.44
C VAL A 1182 -94.22 56.29 -68.18
N GLY A 1183 -93.71 57.44 -67.73
CA GLY A 1183 -94.45 58.72 -67.68
C GLY A 1183 -94.89 59.26 -69.05
N ILE A 1184 -94.54 58.58 -70.14
CA ILE A 1184 -95.10 58.73 -71.48
C ILE A 1184 -96.04 57.53 -71.71
N SER A 1185 -97.34 57.71 -71.41
CA SER A 1185 -98.51 56.85 -71.76
C SER A 1185 -99.09 55.85 -70.72
N ALA A 1186 -100.28 56.20 -70.20
CA ALA A 1186 -101.49 55.39 -69.92
C ALA A 1186 -101.66 54.46 -68.66
N LEU A 1187 -102.52 54.96 -67.72
CA LEU A 1187 -103.73 54.37 -67.06
C LEU A 1187 -103.70 53.07 -66.18
N PRO A 1188 -104.63 52.94 -65.19
CA PRO A 1188 -104.40 52.29 -63.87
C PRO A 1188 -105.24 51.01 -63.60
N PHE A 1189 -104.76 50.05 -62.78
CA PHE A 1189 -105.61 49.01 -62.17
C PHE A 1189 -105.07 48.38 -60.85
N ARG A 1190 -105.96 48.39 -59.82
CA ARG A 1190 -106.34 47.43 -58.75
C ARG A 1190 -105.35 46.50 -57.98
N THR A 1191 -105.46 46.57 -56.63
CA THR A 1191 -105.57 45.52 -55.55
C THR A 1191 -104.52 44.38 -55.46
N PRO A 1192 -104.52 43.53 -54.41
CA PRO A 1192 -104.38 43.67 -52.93
C PRO A 1192 -103.27 42.68 -52.44
N PRO A 1193 -103.38 41.80 -51.40
CA PRO A 1193 -103.67 41.92 -49.95
C PRO A 1193 -102.63 41.23 -48.99
N LYS A 1194 -102.77 41.52 -47.68
CA LYS A 1194 -102.61 40.66 -46.45
C LYS A 1194 -101.31 39.88 -46.14
N PRO A 1195 -100.86 39.92 -44.86
CA PRO A 1195 -100.13 38.81 -44.23
C PRO A 1195 -100.94 38.09 -43.13
N TRP A 1196 -100.73 36.78 -43.02
CA TRP A 1196 -101.18 35.91 -41.93
C TRP A 1196 -99.96 35.40 -41.15
N ARG A 1197 -100.05 35.56 -39.82
CA ARG A 1197 -99.65 34.69 -38.69
C ARG A 1197 -98.45 33.72 -38.83
N MET A 1198 -97.61 33.73 -37.79
CA MET A 1198 -97.62 32.68 -36.75
C MET A 1198 -97.33 33.29 -35.39
#